data_AF-A0A8S3SCJ3-F1
#
_entry.id   AF-A0A8S3SCJ3-F1
#
_cell.length_a   1.000
_cell.length_b   1.000
_cell.length_c   1.000
_cell.angle_alpha   90.00
_cell.angle_beta   90.00
_cell.angle_gamma   90.00
#
_symmetry.space_group_name_H-M   'P 1'
#
loop_
_entity.id
_entity.type
_entity.pdbx_description
1 polymer ?
#
loop_
_entity_poly.entity_id
_entity_poly.type
_entity_poly.pdbx_seq_one_letter_code
_entity_poly.pdbx_strand_id
1 'polypeptide(L)'
;MKGGEVLIAINHDHLSTPVPELHTNCEIVWAKISLAGSKDLYLASYYNPKTSNEESIEELGRSLEKVNATKNAFIIVGGDFNLPGWNWITRTLKPESTCQKNHYKFGDILDDNGLVQLVEEPTRGPNTLDLVITNNPTRKVIPGVSDHDIVFSEIDTKPLTRKQKPRNIPLYRKANWETIKEEMIQIHEKIRNLASNGSSAEELWLLFKTQLNQSVINHIPHKIAKQKDSLPWLTPNVRKLIRRRDRLYKRKKKSADPKITSKFKEARQKVQKELLSAYWKNIENIVTPKEETQQHSNMKRFWTYIKHMKTDSSGVAPLRSDGVLHSHPVDQATILNKQFQSAFSSKETYSPEKFKSCCNMPGQYPSAEDLIITENGSLSTTKNCNYDVIPLTKTFGAKIQGIDLKTISNECARNLREEAYMYRFLLFKNQTLPWQKQIHVTSLFGTPFQETSSINRKKYDKNPDPRLGIFSNDHKAGLVGIGIEGWHVDGNIFEMPHLFTLIYCVHANSNGPTLIVPLKEIVDMFSTKEREYLENILFVSAFNSSVQIPLLYKHPFRNDDTIMIALGKLSGQYLQLNSDNNDNPYNQLSVEETKYIQDLFHAKILASNLIYSVNYDPGDFLMIHNPSVAHIAGPGTQTPSEISGLRLIHRSTVIGEIIPSKSTNIQYECSSFPPFEDEYCLFSLKGSVYYPRIGYYDNQTTARNRCKNINKYSDLAKIYTKDWNDIATKIISKTKVPHWLNATNPQDTDVYWDENKGLFSNWDPTSGQPNDHDGIEDCVVIGPSGYWFDLPCSGPKTALGTDRAPVMLWDGEREMRNVYPLCGIQKKYL
;
A
#
# COMPACT_ATOMS: atom_id res chain seq x y z
N MET A 1 38.65 -47.04 -8.82
CA MET A 1 37.39 -46.37 -9.23
C MET A 1 37.79 -45.19 -10.11
N LYS A 2 37.41 -45.19 -11.39
CA LYS A 2 37.63 -44.05 -12.28
C LYS A 2 36.67 -42.95 -11.81
N GLY A 3 37.19 -41.81 -11.37
CA GLY A 3 36.40 -40.67 -10.91
C GLY A 3 36.07 -39.76 -12.09
N GLY A 4 34.78 -39.43 -12.25
CA GLY A 4 34.24 -38.56 -13.30
C GLY A 4 32.87 -39.09 -13.74
N GLU A 5 31.80 -38.36 -13.44
CA GLU A 5 30.47 -38.57 -14.02
C GLU A 5 29.81 -37.20 -14.25
N VAL A 6 29.07 -37.05 -15.35
CA VAL A 6 28.36 -35.82 -15.70
C VAL A 6 26.86 -35.96 -15.44
N LEU A 7 26.24 -34.90 -14.91
CA LEU A 7 24.81 -34.84 -14.61
C LEU A 7 24.20 -33.54 -15.13
N ILE A 8 22.95 -33.62 -15.58
CA ILE A 8 22.07 -32.46 -15.79
C ILE A 8 20.85 -32.59 -14.88
N ALA A 9 20.62 -31.60 -14.02
CA ALA A 9 19.43 -31.50 -13.18
C ALA A 9 18.50 -30.39 -13.73
N ILE A 10 17.24 -30.72 -14.02
CA ILE A 10 16.23 -29.78 -14.54
C ILE A 10 15.02 -29.79 -13.62
N ASN A 11 14.48 -28.60 -13.30
CA ASN A 11 13.25 -28.49 -12.51
C ASN A 11 12.08 -29.21 -13.21
N HIS A 12 11.35 -30.03 -12.44
CA HIS A 12 10.26 -30.88 -12.89
C HIS A 12 9.09 -30.16 -13.60
N ASP A 13 8.95 -28.85 -13.38
CA ASP A 13 7.91 -28.03 -14.00
C ASP A 13 8.15 -27.82 -15.50
N HIS A 14 9.40 -27.91 -15.96
CA HIS A 14 9.76 -27.70 -17.35
C HIS A 14 9.54 -28.95 -18.21
N LEU A 15 9.09 -28.77 -19.44
CA LEU A 15 8.98 -29.83 -20.41
C LEU A 15 10.38 -30.15 -20.96
N SER A 16 11.07 -31.06 -20.28
CA SER A 16 12.37 -31.56 -20.70
C SER A 16 12.36 -33.05 -21.05
N THR A 17 13.28 -33.46 -21.93
CA THR A 17 13.51 -34.85 -22.34
C THR A 17 15.01 -35.12 -22.45
N PRO A 18 15.53 -36.27 -21.95
CA PRO A 18 16.90 -36.69 -22.24
C PRO A 18 17.04 -36.98 -23.74
N VAL A 19 18.23 -36.75 -24.30
CA VAL A 19 18.52 -36.89 -25.74
C VAL A 19 19.73 -37.82 -25.95
N PRO A 20 19.59 -39.13 -25.65
CA PRO A 20 20.70 -40.09 -25.72
C PRO A 20 21.28 -40.27 -27.13
N GLU A 21 20.52 -39.97 -28.18
CA GLU A 21 20.99 -40.06 -29.57
C GLU A 21 22.16 -39.10 -29.90
N LEU A 22 22.29 -38.02 -29.12
CA LEU A 22 23.39 -37.06 -29.24
C LEU A 22 24.64 -37.48 -28.46
N HIS A 23 24.54 -38.50 -27.62
CA HIS A 23 25.69 -39.01 -26.87
C HIS A 23 26.70 -39.64 -27.85
N THR A 24 27.97 -39.52 -27.50
CA THR A 24 29.13 -40.04 -28.23
C THR A 24 30.05 -40.74 -27.23
N ASN A 25 31.20 -41.27 -27.66
CA ASN A 25 32.07 -42.06 -26.78
C ASN A 25 32.86 -41.20 -25.76
N CYS A 26 32.57 -39.90 -25.65
CA CYS A 26 33.09 -39.04 -24.58
C CYS A 26 32.12 -38.93 -23.41
N GLU A 27 32.58 -38.39 -22.28
CA GLU A 27 31.74 -38.21 -21.08
C GLU A 27 30.81 -37.00 -21.27
N ILE A 28 29.71 -37.20 -22.00
CA ILE A 28 28.71 -36.18 -22.31
C ILE A 28 27.29 -36.68 -22.09
N VAL A 29 26.43 -35.83 -21.50
CA VAL A 29 24.99 -36.06 -21.43
C VAL A 29 24.22 -34.89 -22.00
N TRP A 30 23.18 -35.18 -22.79
CA TRP A 30 22.30 -34.19 -23.39
C TRP A 30 20.87 -34.25 -22.86
N ALA A 31 20.27 -33.07 -22.70
CA ALA A 31 18.86 -32.88 -22.41
C ALA A 31 18.28 -31.74 -23.27
N LYS A 32 17.02 -31.89 -23.67
CA LYS A 32 16.26 -30.89 -24.42
C LYS A 32 15.22 -30.26 -23.51
N ILE A 33 15.08 -28.94 -23.55
CA ILE A 33 14.00 -28.16 -22.91
C ILE A 33 13.19 -27.48 -24.01
N SER A 34 11.88 -27.74 -24.04
CA SER A 34 11.00 -27.12 -25.01
C SER A 34 10.65 -25.68 -24.62
N LEU A 35 10.83 -24.74 -25.54
CA LEU A 35 10.56 -23.31 -25.32
C LEU A 35 9.30 -22.86 -26.07
N ALA A 36 8.56 -21.91 -25.49
CA ALA A 36 7.35 -21.34 -26.07
C ALA A 36 7.70 -20.18 -27.01
N GLY A 37 7.35 -20.31 -28.30
CA GLY A 37 7.54 -19.24 -29.28
C GLY A 37 9.00 -18.98 -29.69
N SER A 38 9.91 -19.89 -29.34
CA SER A 38 11.33 -19.85 -29.73
C SER A 38 11.83 -21.27 -30.03
N LYS A 39 13.09 -21.39 -30.46
CA LYS A 39 13.73 -22.68 -30.77
C LYS A 39 13.90 -23.49 -29.47
N ASP A 40 13.88 -24.81 -29.59
CA ASP A 40 14.14 -25.66 -28.42
C ASP A 40 15.58 -25.49 -27.93
N LEU A 41 15.76 -25.58 -26.60
CA LEU A 41 17.05 -25.47 -25.96
C LEU A 41 17.65 -26.85 -25.71
N TYR A 42 18.86 -27.09 -26.18
CA TYR A 42 19.65 -28.29 -25.94
C TYR A 42 20.78 -27.96 -24.96
N LEU A 43 20.76 -28.66 -23.84
CA LEU A 43 21.74 -28.57 -22.76
C LEU A 43 22.63 -29.80 -22.79
N ALA A 44 23.94 -29.60 -22.78
CA ALA A 44 24.91 -30.66 -22.54
C ALA A 44 25.76 -30.40 -21.31
N SER A 45 26.12 -31.48 -20.63
CA SER A 45 27.16 -31.52 -19.60
C SER A 45 28.29 -32.40 -20.10
N TYR A 46 29.50 -31.85 -20.23
CA TYR A 46 30.67 -32.51 -20.80
C TYR A 46 31.84 -32.52 -19.81
N TYR A 47 32.56 -33.64 -19.72
CA TYR A 47 33.81 -33.74 -18.97
C TYR A 47 34.92 -34.30 -19.85
N ASN A 48 36.09 -33.66 -19.79
CA ASN A 48 37.29 -34.20 -20.43
C ASN A 48 38.23 -34.84 -19.38
N PRO A 49 38.38 -36.18 -19.36
CA PRO A 49 39.11 -36.86 -18.29
C PRO A 49 40.61 -36.54 -18.28
N LYS A 50 41.22 -36.19 -19.43
CA LYS A 50 42.64 -35.83 -19.53
C LYS A 50 42.87 -34.81 -20.65
N THR A 51 43.70 -33.81 -20.40
CA THR A 51 44.10 -32.78 -21.40
C THR A 51 44.71 -33.36 -22.68
N SER A 52 45.40 -34.50 -22.59
CA SER A 52 46.02 -35.18 -23.74
C SER A 52 45.05 -36.06 -24.55
N ASN A 53 43.79 -36.18 -24.14
CA ASN A 53 42.82 -37.09 -24.78
C ASN A 53 42.22 -36.45 -26.05
N GLU A 54 42.88 -36.66 -27.19
CA GLU A 54 42.39 -36.17 -28.50
C GLU A 54 41.04 -36.80 -28.90
N GLU A 55 40.80 -38.05 -28.53
CA GLU A 55 39.58 -38.80 -28.84
C GLU A 55 38.35 -38.15 -28.17
N SER A 56 38.47 -37.69 -26.93
CA SER A 56 37.35 -37.03 -26.20
C SER A 56 36.89 -35.74 -26.90
N ILE A 57 37.83 -34.96 -27.44
CA ILE A 57 37.53 -33.69 -28.14
C ILE A 57 36.95 -33.97 -29.53
N GLU A 58 37.42 -35.01 -30.23
CA GLU A 58 36.82 -35.45 -31.49
C GLU A 58 35.37 -35.90 -31.30
N GLU A 59 35.12 -36.73 -30.28
CA GLU A 59 33.79 -37.24 -29.97
C GLU A 59 32.84 -36.13 -29.51
N LEU A 60 33.35 -35.07 -28.87
CA LEU A 60 32.58 -33.85 -28.61
C LEU A 60 32.20 -33.14 -29.93
N GLY A 61 33.14 -33.00 -30.87
CA GLY A 61 32.86 -32.45 -32.20
C GLY A 61 31.77 -33.23 -32.94
N ARG A 62 31.89 -34.57 -32.98
CA ARG A 62 30.86 -35.47 -33.55
C ARG A 62 29.50 -35.30 -32.85
N SER A 63 29.49 -35.08 -31.52
CA SER A 63 28.26 -34.84 -30.76
C SER A 63 27.59 -33.54 -31.17
N LEU A 64 28.36 -32.45 -31.32
CA LEU A 64 27.89 -31.15 -31.77
C LEU A 64 27.37 -31.16 -33.21
N GLU A 65 28.03 -31.90 -34.11
CA GLU A 65 27.56 -32.11 -35.49
C GLU A 65 26.18 -32.78 -35.53
N LYS A 66 25.95 -33.80 -34.69
CA LYS A 66 24.62 -34.44 -34.55
C LYS A 66 23.55 -33.43 -34.09
N VAL A 67 23.90 -32.51 -33.19
CA VAL A 67 22.97 -31.46 -32.73
C VAL A 67 22.68 -30.48 -33.86
N ASN A 68 23.70 -30.04 -34.59
CA ASN A 68 23.55 -29.10 -35.70
C ASN A 68 22.76 -29.68 -36.90
N ALA A 69 22.82 -31.00 -37.11
CA ALA A 69 21.94 -31.69 -38.06
C ALA A 69 20.45 -31.59 -37.67
N THR A 70 20.16 -31.38 -36.38
CA THR A 70 18.81 -31.12 -35.87
C THR A 70 18.44 -29.66 -36.15
N LYS A 71 17.84 -29.39 -37.32
CA LYS A 71 17.49 -28.02 -37.80
C LYS A 71 16.93 -27.13 -36.68
N ASN A 72 17.57 -25.98 -36.44
CA ASN A 72 17.14 -24.88 -35.53
C ASN A 72 17.13 -25.22 -34.02
N ALA A 73 18.31 -25.35 -33.41
CA ALA A 73 18.51 -25.54 -31.96
C ALA A 73 19.24 -24.36 -31.29
N PHE A 74 18.83 -24.01 -30.07
CA PHE A 74 19.69 -23.22 -29.16
C PHE A 74 20.53 -24.20 -28.35
N ILE A 75 21.85 -23.98 -28.28
CA ILE A 75 22.80 -24.92 -27.71
C ILE A 75 23.52 -24.26 -26.53
N ILE A 76 23.60 -24.98 -25.42
CA ILE A 76 24.48 -24.65 -24.31
C ILE A 76 25.19 -25.93 -23.89
N VAL A 77 26.51 -25.88 -23.87
CA VAL A 77 27.37 -26.95 -23.34
C VAL A 77 28.10 -26.39 -22.13
N GLY A 78 27.92 -27.03 -20.97
CA GLY A 78 28.60 -26.70 -19.73
C GLY A 78 29.48 -27.86 -19.26
N GLY A 79 30.48 -27.59 -18.44
CA GLY A 79 31.24 -28.62 -17.73
C GLY A 79 32.74 -28.34 -17.67
N ASP A 80 33.52 -29.30 -17.19
CA ASP A 80 34.98 -29.20 -17.06
C ASP A 80 35.66 -29.80 -18.29
N PHE A 81 36.17 -28.92 -19.14
CA PHE A 81 36.83 -29.27 -20.40
C PHE A 81 38.30 -29.64 -20.20
N ASN A 82 38.86 -29.42 -19.00
CA ASN A 82 40.22 -29.81 -18.61
C ASN A 82 41.30 -29.41 -19.64
N LEU A 83 41.19 -28.19 -20.17
CA LEU A 83 42.11 -27.56 -21.13
C LEU A 83 42.89 -26.40 -20.46
N PRO A 84 43.88 -26.69 -19.60
CA PRO A 84 44.69 -25.68 -18.92
C PRO A 84 45.60 -24.94 -19.89
N GLY A 85 45.84 -23.64 -19.63
CA GLY A 85 46.79 -22.83 -20.40
C GLY A 85 46.20 -22.10 -21.61
N TRP A 86 44.92 -22.27 -21.95
CA TRP A 86 44.26 -21.47 -22.98
C TRP A 86 43.86 -20.08 -22.46
N ASN A 87 44.19 -19.02 -23.19
CA ASN A 87 43.73 -17.67 -22.91
C ASN A 87 42.48 -17.37 -23.75
N TRP A 88 41.30 -17.39 -23.12
CA TRP A 88 40.01 -17.17 -23.76
C TRP A 88 39.80 -15.74 -24.30
N ILE A 89 40.52 -14.75 -23.75
CA ILE A 89 40.43 -13.35 -24.19
C ILE A 89 41.22 -13.13 -25.48
N THR A 90 42.47 -13.60 -25.51
CA THR A 90 43.36 -13.41 -26.67
C THR A 90 43.27 -14.55 -27.68
N ARG A 91 42.57 -15.65 -27.35
CA ARG A 91 42.52 -16.91 -28.10
C ARG A 91 43.91 -17.48 -28.41
N THR A 92 44.84 -17.39 -27.45
CA THR A 92 46.22 -17.90 -27.58
C THR A 92 46.61 -18.81 -26.42
N LEU A 93 47.63 -19.65 -26.64
CA LEU A 93 48.21 -20.52 -25.60
C LEU A 93 49.19 -19.75 -24.72
N LYS A 94 49.12 -19.96 -23.39
CA LYS A 94 50.13 -19.46 -22.46
C LYS A 94 51.49 -20.13 -22.73
N PRO A 95 52.62 -19.44 -22.49
CA PRO A 95 53.95 -20.05 -22.55
C PRO A 95 53.97 -21.31 -21.67
N GLU A 96 54.60 -22.39 -22.15
CA GLU A 96 54.71 -23.71 -21.46
C GLU A 96 53.46 -24.63 -21.49
N SER A 97 52.41 -24.26 -22.22
CA SER A 97 51.22 -25.14 -22.37
C SER A 97 51.53 -26.45 -23.12
N THR A 98 51.25 -27.59 -22.49
CA THR A 98 51.31 -28.92 -23.11
C THR A 98 50.04 -29.22 -23.94
N CYS A 99 50.15 -30.03 -25.00
CA CYS A 99 49.01 -30.45 -25.86
C CYS A 99 48.38 -29.33 -26.71
N GLN A 100 49.20 -28.57 -27.45
CA GLN A 100 48.76 -27.47 -28.32
C GLN A 100 47.72 -27.89 -29.38
N LYS A 101 47.89 -29.09 -29.95
CA LYS A 101 46.99 -29.65 -30.99
C LYS A 101 45.52 -29.72 -30.53
N ASN A 102 45.29 -30.17 -29.30
CA ASN A 102 43.95 -30.31 -28.74
C ASN A 102 43.25 -28.97 -28.52
N HIS A 103 44.01 -27.94 -28.17
CA HIS A 103 43.51 -26.59 -27.97
C HIS A 103 43.08 -25.93 -29.27
N TYR A 104 43.90 -26.00 -30.32
CA TYR A 104 43.53 -25.48 -31.64
C TYR A 104 42.33 -26.22 -32.21
N LYS A 105 42.33 -27.55 -32.13
CA LYS A 105 41.20 -28.39 -32.56
C LYS A 105 39.90 -28.06 -31.83
N PHE A 106 39.97 -27.79 -30.52
CA PHE A 106 38.82 -27.33 -29.77
C PHE A 106 38.33 -25.96 -30.25
N GLY A 107 39.25 -25.03 -30.50
CA GLY A 107 38.95 -23.73 -31.11
C GLY A 107 38.25 -23.85 -32.46
N ASP A 108 38.75 -24.72 -33.34
CA ASP A 108 38.15 -25.01 -34.64
C ASP A 108 36.72 -25.56 -34.50
N ILE A 109 36.50 -26.51 -33.57
CA ILE A 109 35.16 -27.03 -33.27
C ILE A 109 34.20 -25.92 -32.82
N LEU A 110 34.66 -24.96 -32.01
CA LEU A 110 33.81 -23.85 -31.59
C LEU A 110 33.43 -22.94 -32.77
N ASP A 111 34.41 -22.58 -33.60
CA ASP A 111 34.18 -21.71 -34.75
C ASP A 111 33.28 -22.39 -35.79
N ASP A 112 33.52 -23.67 -36.09
CA ASP A 112 32.72 -24.47 -37.05
C ASP A 112 31.25 -24.60 -36.62
N ASN A 113 30.99 -24.59 -35.31
CA ASN A 113 29.64 -24.72 -34.75
C ASN A 113 29.01 -23.37 -34.33
N GLY A 114 29.70 -22.24 -34.58
CA GLY A 114 29.23 -20.90 -34.22
C GLY A 114 29.04 -20.70 -32.71
N LEU A 115 29.89 -21.35 -31.91
CA LEU A 115 29.82 -21.40 -30.46
C LEU A 115 30.79 -20.42 -29.80
N VAL A 116 30.32 -19.73 -28.77
CA VAL A 116 31.13 -18.79 -27.99
C VAL A 116 31.17 -19.23 -26.53
N GLN A 117 32.36 -19.28 -25.96
CA GLN A 117 32.60 -19.58 -24.54
C GLN A 117 32.33 -18.33 -23.68
N LEU A 118 31.59 -18.48 -22.58
CA LEU A 118 31.03 -17.38 -21.77
C LEU A 118 31.79 -17.06 -20.46
N VAL A 119 32.78 -17.86 -20.06
CA VAL A 119 33.44 -17.75 -18.74
C VAL A 119 34.73 -16.94 -18.87
N GLU A 120 34.74 -15.72 -18.33
CA GLU A 120 35.88 -14.81 -18.51
C GLU A 120 36.95 -14.92 -17.42
N GLU A 121 36.62 -15.55 -16.29
CA GLU A 121 37.49 -15.66 -15.12
C GLU A 121 38.10 -17.07 -14.99
N PRO A 122 39.29 -17.22 -14.37
CA PRO A 122 39.84 -18.54 -14.02
C PRO A 122 38.92 -19.28 -13.04
N THR A 123 38.70 -20.58 -13.25
CA THR A 123 37.83 -21.40 -12.38
C THR A 123 38.63 -22.37 -11.50
N ARG A 124 39.93 -22.53 -11.81
CA ARG A 124 40.87 -23.36 -11.04
C ARG A 124 42.31 -22.83 -11.14
N GLY A 125 42.79 -22.19 -10.09
CA GLY A 125 44.10 -21.54 -10.10
C GLY A 125 44.18 -20.49 -11.22
N PRO A 126 45.24 -20.45 -12.06
CA PRO A 126 45.33 -19.52 -13.18
C PRO A 126 44.55 -19.97 -14.44
N ASN A 127 43.82 -21.09 -14.40
CA ASN A 127 43.19 -21.69 -15.59
C ASN A 127 41.67 -21.61 -15.53
N THR A 128 41.03 -21.39 -16.69
CA THR A 128 39.58 -21.49 -16.88
C THR A 128 39.28 -22.86 -17.51
N LEU A 129 38.88 -23.82 -16.68
CA LEU A 129 38.62 -25.20 -17.09
C LEU A 129 37.13 -25.49 -17.24
N ASP A 130 36.32 -24.84 -16.39
CA ASP A 130 34.87 -24.94 -16.42
C ASP A 130 34.34 -23.93 -17.44
N LEU A 131 33.77 -24.43 -18.53
CA LEU A 131 33.30 -23.60 -19.63
C LEU A 131 31.78 -23.70 -19.75
N VAL A 132 31.16 -22.59 -20.13
CA VAL A 132 29.78 -22.54 -20.64
C VAL A 132 29.86 -22.00 -22.05
N ILE A 133 29.40 -22.77 -23.01
CA ILE A 133 29.60 -22.50 -24.44
C ILE A 133 28.23 -22.49 -25.11
N THR A 134 27.93 -21.45 -25.89
CA THR A 134 26.62 -21.30 -26.52
C THR A 134 26.67 -20.66 -27.90
N ASN A 135 25.66 -20.94 -28.73
CA ASN A 135 25.42 -20.26 -30.00
C ASN A 135 24.54 -18.99 -29.87
N ASN A 136 24.14 -18.61 -28.64
CA ASN A 136 23.32 -17.42 -28.39
C ASN A 136 23.82 -16.66 -27.13
N PRO A 137 24.80 -15.75 -27.28
CA PRO A 137 25.46 -15.11 -26.15
C PRO A 137 24.65 -13.94 -25.56
N THR A 138 23.81 -14.20 -24.57
CA THR A 138 23.24 -13.19 -23.66
C THR A 138 23.87 -13.39 -22.28
N ARG A 139 24.88 -12.59 -21.86
CA ARG A 139 25.69 -12.85 -20.64
C ARG A 139 25.35 -11.98 -19.42
N LYS A 140 25.42 -12.59 -18.23
CA LYS A 140 26.43 -12.29 -17.18
C LYS A 140 26.72 -13.57 -16.35
N VAL A 141 27.99 -13.81 -16.01
CA VAL A 141 28.49 -14.89 -15.14
C VAL A 141 28.96 -14.28 -13.82
N ILE A 142 28.77 -14.96 -12.70
CA ILE A 142 29.21 -14.52 -11.35
C ILE A 142 30.05 -15.64 -10.73
N PRO A 143 31.24 -15.36 -10.16
CA PRO A 143 32.06 -16.36 -9.48
C PRO A 143 31.44 -16.81 -8.13
N GLY A 144 31.60 -18.09 -7.80
CA GLY A 144 30.93 -18.78 -6.69
C GLY A 144 31.88 -19.35 -5.63
N VAL A 145 31.34 -19.47 -4.42
CA VAL A 145 32.01 -19.60 -3.10
C VAL A 145 32.50 -21.03 -2.80
N SER A 146 33.64 -21.45 -3.36
CA SER A 146 34.48 -22.56 -2.85
C SER A 146 35.84 -22.56 -3.58
N ASP A 147 36.75 -23.42 -3.14
CA ASP A 147 38.02 -23.83 -3.75
C ASP A 147 37.90 -24.30 -5.23
N HIS A 148 36.66 -24.47 -5.72
CA HIS A 148 36.25 -24.53 -7.12
C HIS A 148 35.23 -23.42 -7.37
N ASP A 149 35.53 -22.48 -8.28
CA ASP A 149 34.59 -21.41 -8.62
C ASP A 149 33.41 -21.98 -9.44
N ILE A 150 32.19 -21.90 -8.91
CA ILE A 150 30.99 -22.37 -9.61
C ILE A 150 30.64 -21.41 -10.76
N VAL A 151 30.50 -21.94 -11.97
CA VAL A 151 30.04 -21.16 -13.12
C VAL A 151 28.52 -21.04 -13.13
N PHE A 152 28.02 -19.81 -13.03
CA PHE A 152 26.60 -19.48 -13.14
C PHE A 152 26.30 -18.69 -14.41
N SER A 153 25.23 -19.00 -15.13
CA SER A 153 24.79 -18.26 -16.33
C SER A 153 23.26 -18.11 -16.37
N GLU A 154 22.79 -16.93 -16.73
CA GLU A 154 21.36 -16.63 -16.93
C GLU A 154 21.00 -16.46 -18.40
N ILE A 155 19.80 -16.89 -18.80
CA ILE A 155 19.32 -16.78 -20.18
C ILE A 155 17.83 -16.43 -20.19
N ASP A 156 17.46 -15.41 -20.97
CA ASP A 156 16.08 -14.96 -21.12
C ASP A 156 15.30 -15.90 -22.06
N THR A 157 14.60 -16.89 -21.49
CA THR A 157 13.76 -17.84 -22.25
C THR A 157 12.40 -18.07 -21.59
N LYS A 158 11.45 -18.61 -22.37
CA LYS A 158 10.10 -18.95 -21.89
C LYS A 158 9.85 -20.45 -22.01
N PRO A 159 10.22 -21.28 -21.02
CA PRO A 159 10.04 -22.73 -21.12
C PRO A 159 8.56 -23.13 -21.12
N LEU A 160 8.21 -24.17 -21.89
CA LEU A 160 6.92 -24.82 -21.80
C LEU A 160 6.83 -25.60 -20.48
N THR A 161 5.73 -25.42 -19.76
CA THR A 161 5.50 -26.09 -18.47
C THR A 161 4.66 -27.35 -18.62
N ARG A 162 5.01 -28.42 -17.90
CA ARG A 162 4.21 -29.65 -17.85
C ARG A 162 2.86 -29.37 -17.18
N LYS A 163 1.76 -29.52 -17.92
CA LYS A 163 0.42 -29.47 -17.32
C LYS A 163 0.18 -30.76 -16.54
N GLN A 164 -0.12 -30.65 -15.25
CA GLN A 164 -0.42 -31.81 -14.40
C GLN A 164 -1.61 -32.59 -14.98
N LYS A 165 -1.39 -33.88 -15.28
CA LYS A 165 -2.46 -34.80 -15.72
C LYS A 165 -3.48 -34.97 -14.59
N PRO A 166 -4.80 -35.03 -14.87
CA PRO A 166 -5.81 -35.27 -13.85
C PRO A 166 -5.52 -36.56 -13.08
N ARG A 167 -5.50 -36.49 -11.74
CA ARG A 167 -5.23 -37.66 -10.89
C ARG A 167 -6.51 -38.44 -10.66
N ASN A 168 -6.50 -39.75 -10.90
CA ASN A 168 -7.57 -40.64 -10.45
C ASN A 168 -7.43 -40.88 -8.94
N ILE A 169 -8.49 -40.62 -8.19
CA ILE A 169 -8.56 -40.81 -6.74
C ILE A 169 -9.47 -42.01 -6.46
N PRO A 170 -8.95 -43.13 -5.92
CA PRO A 170 -9.78 -44.26 -5.50
C PRO A 170 -10.69 -43.87 -4.33
N LEU A 171 -11.98 -44.23 -4.41
CA LEU A 171 -12.96 -44.00 -3.36
C LEU A 171 -13.07 -45.23 -2.45
N TYR A 172 -12.08 -45.41 -1.56
CA TYR A 172 -12.00 -46.57 -0.64
C TYR A 172 -13.27 -46.82 0.19
N ARG A 173 -14.07 -45.78 0.48
CA ARG A 173 -15.36 -45.93 1.17
C ARG A 173 -16.40 -46.73 0.38
N LYS A 174 -16.24 -46.82 -0.94
CA LYS A 174 -17.11 -47.59 -1.86
C LYS A 174 -16.41 -48.83 -2.41
N ALA A 175 -15.26 -49.20 -1.86
CA ALA A 175 -14.54 -50.39 -2.28
C ALA A 175 -15.33 -51.65 -1.90
N ASN A 176 -15.35 -52.62 -2.81
CA ASN A 176 -15.81 -53.96 -2.48
C ASN A 176 -14.66 -54.75 -1.82
N TRP A 177 -14.54 -54.62 -0.51
CA TRP A 177 -13.45 -55.23 0.26
C TRP A 177 -13.51 -56.76 0.29
N GLU A 178 -14.71 -57.35 0.19
CA GLU A 178 -14.89 -58.81 0.22
C GLU A 178 -14.22 -59.45 -1.00
N THR A 179 -14.51 -58.94 -2.21
CA THR A 179 -13.91 -59.45 -3.45
C THR A 179 -12.40 -59.18 -3.53
N ILE A 180 -11.94 -58.02 -3.05
CA ILE A 180 -10.50 -57.74 -2.97
C ILE A 180 -9.82 -58.74 -2.02
N LYS A 181 -10.43 -59.07 -0.89
CA LYS A 181 -9.89 -60.04 0.07
C LYS A 181 -9.80 -61.43 -0.55
N GLU A 182 -10.83 -61.88 -1.26
CA GLU A 182 -10.83 -63.17 -1.97
C GLU A 182 -9.72 -63.24 -3.03
N GLU A 183 -9.56 -62.19 -3.85
CA GLU A 183 -8.48 -62.11 -4.84
C GLU A 183 -7.09 -62.13 -4.18
N MET A 184 -6.91 -61.41 -3.07
CA MET A 184 -5.64 -61.39 -2.34
C MET A 184 -5.29 -62.76 -1.72
N ILE A 185 -6.29 -63.53 -1.27
CA ILE A 185 -6.08 -64.90 -0.80
C ILE A 185 -5.57 -65.79 -1.95
N GLN A 186 -6.17 -65.69 -3.14
CA GLN A 186 -5.73 -66.44 -4.32
C GLN A 186 -4.32 -66.04 -4.80
N ILE A 187 -3.98 -64.75 -4.71
CA ILE A 187 -2.65 -64.24 -5.06
C ILE A 187 -1.60 -64.72 -4.05
N HIS A 188 -1.93 -64.74 -2.76
CA HIS A 188 -1.05 -65.27 -1.71
C HIS A 188 -0.67 -66.73 -1.97
N GLU A 189 -1.62 -67.57 -2.38
CA GLU A 189 -1.35 -68.96 -2.75
C GLU A 189 -0.44 -69.06 -3.99
N LYS A 190 -0.66 -68.22 -5.01
CA LYS A 190 0.21 -68.15 -6.19
C LYS A 190 1.64 -67.71 -5.85
N ILE A 191 1.78 -66.70 -5.00
CA ILE A 191 3.10 -66.21 -4.53
C ILE A 191 3.81 -67.31 -3.74
N ARG A 192 3.11 -68.02 -2.85
CA ARG A 192 3.68 -69.14 -2.08
C ARG A 192 4.21 -70.25 -2.99
N ASN A 193 3.46 -70.59 -4.05
CA ASN A 193 3.88 -71.62 -5.01
C ASN A 193 5.09 -71.18 -5.84
N LEU A 194 5.12 -69.93 -6.30
CA LEU A 194 6.25 -69.39 -7.08
C LEU A 194 7.51 -69.22 -6.23
N ALA A 195 7.37 -68.79 -4.98
CA ALA A 195 8.49 -68.71 -4.03
C ALA A 195 9.10 -70.10 -3.76
N SER A 196 8.26 -71.14 -3.70
CA SER A 196 8.72 -72.53 -3.53
C SER A 196 9.44 -73.08 -4.77
N ASN A 197 9.25 -72.45 -5.94
CA ASN A 197 9.88 -72.81 -7.21
C ASN A 197 11.12 -71.96 -7.55
N GLY A 198 11.62 -71.16 -6.60
CA GLY A 198 12.88 -70.42 -6.74
C GLY A 198 12.80 -69.07 -7.47
N SER A 199 11.60 -68.47 -7.62
CA SER A 199 11.47 -67.12 -8.19
C SER A 199 12.19 -66.05 -7.35
N SER A 200 12.66 -65.00 -8.02
CA SER A 200 13.35 -63.89 -7.37
C SER A 200 12.41 -62.99 -6.58
N ALA A 201 12.94 -62.26 -5.59
CA ALA A 201 12.16 -61.33 -4.78
C ALA A 201 11.48 -60.23 -5.63
N GLU A 202 12.14 -59.77 -6.70
CA GLU A 202 11.60 -58.74 -7.60
C GLU A 202 10.40 -59.27 -8.40
N GLU A 203 10.44 -60.52 -8.86
CA GLU A 203 9.33 -61.15 -9.59
C GLU A 203 8.10 -61.33 -8.69
N LEU A 204 8.31 -61.76 -7.44
CA LEU A 204 7.23 -61.92 -6.46
C LEU A 204 6.62 -60.56 -6.07
N TRP A 205 7.47 -59.53 -5.89
CA TRP A 205 7.01 -58.16 -5.62
C TRP A 205 6.22 -57.59 -6.81
N LEU A 206 6.71 -57.78 -8.03
CA LEU A 206 6.03 -57.28 -9.23
C LEU A 206 4.68 -57.95 -9.41
N LEU A 207 4.57 -59.26 -9.15
CA LEU A 207 3.31 -59.99 -9.19
C LEU A 207 2.31 -59.43 -8.17
N PHE A 208 2.73 -59.29 -6.91
CA PHE A 208 1.88 -58.72 -5.86
C PHE A 208 1.43 -57.30 -6.20
N LYS A 209 2.38 -56.42 -6.54
CA LYS A 209 2.12 -55.02 -6.87
C LYS A 209 1.16 -54.90 -8.06
N THR A 210 1.37 -55.68 -9.10
CA THR A 210 0.53 -55.63 -10.31
C THR A 210 -0.89 -56.06 -9.99
N GLN A 211 -1.05 -57.17 -9.28
CA GLN A 211 -2.39 -57.65 -8.98
C GLN A 211 -3.13 -56.81 -7.94
N LEU A 212 -2.44 -56.31 -6.93
CA LEU A 212 -3.04 -55.34 -5.99
C LEU A 212 -3.52 -54.08 -6.72
N ASN A 213 -2.71 -53.55 -7.65
CA ASN A 213 -3.12 -52.40 -8.46
C ASN A 213 -4.32 -52.72 -9.34
N GLN A 214 -4.39 -53.92 -9.92
CA GLN A 214 -5.51 -54.34 -10.75
C GLN A 214 -6.80 -54.50 -9.92
N SER A 215 -6.73 -55.12 -8.75
CA SER A 215 -7.85 -55.23 -7.81
C SER A 215 -8.33 -53.85 -7.35
N VAL A 216 -7.40 -52.91 -7.10
CA VAL A 216 -7.75 -51.51 -6.77
C VAL A 216 -8.49 -50.85 -7.93
N ILE A 217 -8.03 -51.01 -9.18
CA ILE A 217 -8.67 -50.42 -10.36
C ILE A 217 -10.08 -50.99 -10.59
N ASN A 218 -10.22 -52.30 -10.48
CA ASN A 218 -11.47 -53.01 -10.81
C ASN A 218 -12.54 -52.86 -9.72
N HIS A 219 -12.15 -52.94 -8.45
CA HIS A 219 -13.08 -53.07 -7.32
C HIS A 219 -13.22 -51.82 -6.46
N ILE A 220 -12.45 -50.77 -6.75
CA ILE A 220 -12.58 -49.47 -6.11
C ILE A 220 -13.02 -48.43 -7.14
N PRO A 221 -14.22 -47.86 -7.02
CA PRO A 221 -14.66 -46.78 -7.90
C PRO A 221 -13.71 -45.58 -7.82
N HIS A 222 -13.30 -45.04 -8.95
CA HIS A 222 -12.38 -43.89 -9.02
C HIS A 222 -13.12 -42.58 -9.30
N LYS A 223 -12.65 -41.49 -8.70
CA LYS A 223 -13.05 -40.11 -9.02
C LYS A 223 -11.87 -39.38 -9.66
N ILE A 224 -12.11 -38.73 -10.79
CA ILE A 224 -11.11 -37.85 -11.40
C ILE A 224 -11.01 -36.57 -10.55
N ALA A 225 -9.82 -36.30 -10.03
CA ALA A 225 -9.50 -35.02 -9.42
C ALA A 225 -9.58 -33.94 -10.50
N LYS A 226 -10.54 -33.02 -10.37
CA LYS A 226 -10.60 -31.85 -11.26
C LYS A 226 -9.32 -31.04 -11.07
N GLN A 227 -8.73 -30.57 -12.17
CA GLN A 227 -7.69 -29.53 -12.10
C GLN A 227 -8.24 -28.34 -11.28
N LYS A 228 -7.47 -27.92 -10.28
CA LYS A 228 -7.49 -26.53 -9.80
C LYS A 228 -6.64 -25.73 -10.81
N ASP A 229 -7.02 -24.55 -11.30
CA ASP A 229 -7.67 -23.45 -10.58
C ASP A 229 -8.83 -22.84 -11.37
N SER A 230 -10.06 -23.09 -10.94
CA SER A 230 -11.12 -22.13 -11.23
C SER A 230 -11.64 -21.63 -9.90
N LEU A 231 -11.66 -20.31 -9.75
CA LEU A 231 -12.16 -19.63 -8.56
C LEU A 231 -13.50 -20.26 -8.14
N PRO A 232 -13.65 -20.70 -6.87
CA PRO A 232 -14.84 -21.44 -6.41
C PRO A 232 -16.18 -20.73 -6.67
N TRP A 233 -16.17 -19.40 -6.76
CA TRP A 233 -17.34 -18.58 -7.07
C TRP A 233 -17.65 -18.44 -8.57
N LEU A 234 -16.82 -18.98 -9.46
CA LEU A 234 -17.00 -18.87 -10.91
C LEU A 234 -17.99 -19.93 -11.43
N THR A 235 -19.28 -19.69 -11.19
CA THR A 235 -20.38 -20.60 -11.57
C THR A 235 -20.57 -20.72 -13.09
N PRO A 236 -21.23 -21.79 -13.59
CA PRO A 236 -21.54 -21.94 -15.02
C PRO A 236 -22.30 -20.74 -15.62
N ASN A 237 -23.18 -20.11 -14.84
CA ASN A 237 -23.94 -18.94 -15.28
C ASN A 237 -23.03 -17.72 -15.45
N VAL A 238 -22.13 -17.46 -14.50
CA VAL A 238 -21.14 -16.38 -14.61
C VAL A 238 -20.22 -16.61 -15.81
N ARG A 239 -19.79 -17.86 -16.08
CA ARG A 239 -19.01 -18.20 -17.28
C ARG A 239 -19.76 -17.94 -18.58
N LYS A 240 -21.07 -18.22 -18.64
CA LYS A 240 -21.93 -17.89 -19.80
C LYS A 240 -21.97 -16.37 -20.04
N LEU A 241 -22.11 -15.58 -18.98
CA LEU A 241 -22.11 -14.12 -19.06
C LEU A 241 -20.75 -13.56 -19.53
N ILE A 242 -19.64 -14.08 -19.00
CA ILE A 242 -18.27 -13.72 -19.45
C ILE A 242 -18.10 -14.02 -20.94
N ARG A 243 -18.48 -15.22 -21.40
CA ARG A 243 -18.42 -15.57 -22.83
C ARG A 243 -19.29 -14.66 -23.69
N ARG A 244 -20.47 -14.26 -23.21
CA ARG A 244 -21.35 -13.30 -23.91
C ARG A 244 -20.69 -11.93 -24.03
N ARG A 245 -20.11 -11.40 -22.94
CA ARG A 245 -19.33 -10.16 -22.94
C ARG A 245 -18.16 -10.23 -23.92
N ASP A 246 -17.40 -11.32 -23.92
CA ASP A 246 -16.21 -11.47 -24.76
C ASP A 246 -16.56 -11.57 -26.25
N ARG A 247 -17.68 -12.25 -26.59
CA ARG A 247 -18.23 -12.25 -27.95
C ARG A 247 -18.61 -10.84 -28.40
N LEU A 248 -19.26 -10.06 -27.53
CA LEU A 248 -19.62 -8.67 -27.82
C LEU A 248 -18.39 -7.76 -27.95
N TYR A 249 -17.35 -7.98 -27.15
CA TYR A 249 -16.07 -7.28 -27.27
C TYR A 249 -15.38 -7.56 -28.60
N LYS A 250 -15.31 -8.84 -29.02
CA LYS A 250 -14.76 -9.23 -30.32
C LYS A 250 -15.54 -8.63 -31.49
N ARG A 251 -16.88 -8.53 -31.37
CA ARG A 251 -17.73 -7.86 -32.37
C ARG A 251 -17.52 -6.35 -32.40
N LYS A 252 -17.42 -5.71 -31.23
CA LYS A 252 -17.09 -4.28 -31.09
C LYS A 252 -15.74 -3.93 -31.71
N LYS A 253 -14.73 -4.81 -31.57
CA LYS A 253 -13.41 -4.59 -32.18
C LYS A 253 -13.43 -4.66 -33.72
N LYS A 254 -14.44 -5.32 -34.31
CA LYS A 254 -14.60 -5.50 -35.76
C LYS A 254 -15.64 -4.55 -36.39
N SER A 255 -16.39 -3.80 -35.59
CA SER A 255 -17.51 -2.98 -36.05
C SER A 255 -17.67 -1.74 -35.17
N ALA A 256 -17.78 -0.56 -35.80
CA ALA A 256 -17.97 0.72 -35.13
C ALA A 256 -19.43 0.99 -34.69
N ASP A 257 -20.33 -0.01 -34.73
CA ASP A 257 -21.75 0.17 -34.40
C ASP A 257 -21.96 0.59 -32.93
N PRO A 258 -22.59 1.76 -32.68
CA PRO A 258 -22.93 2.24 -31.34
C PRO A 258 -23.81 1.26 -30.53
N LYS A 259 -24.70 0.50 -31.19
CA LYS A 259 -25.59 -0.47 -30.53
C LYS A 259 -24.82 -1.65 -29.96
N ILE A 260 -23.76 -2.11 -30.65
CA ILE A 260 -22.87 -3.17 -30.15
C ILE A 260 -22.06 -2.64 -28.95
N THR A 261 -21.66 -1.37 -28.99
CA THR A 261 -20.97 -0.72 -27.87
C THR A 261 -21.85 -0.62 -26.62
N SER A 262 -23.13 -0.24 -26.75
CA SER A 262 -24.08 -0.23 -25.62
C SER A 262 -24.28 -1.64 -25.05
N LYS A 263 -24.59 -2.62 -25.90
CA LYS A 263 -24.80 -4.02 -25.47
C LYS A 263 -23.56 -4.62 -24.79
N PHE A 264 -22.35 -4.23 -25.21
CA PHE A 264 -21.12 -4.62 -24.53
C PHE A 264 -21.01 -3.98 -23.14
N LYS A 265 -21.34 -2.69 -22.99
CA LYS A 265 -21.33 -1.99 -21.68
C LYS A 265 -22.31 -2.66 -20.71
N GLU A 266 -23.54 -2.93 -21.13
CA GLU A 266 -24.55 -3.65 -20.35
C GLU A 266 -24.08 -5.05 -19.94
N ALA A 267 -23.53 -5.82 -20.90
CA ALA A 267 -23.01 -7.16 -20.62
C ALA A 267 -21.81 -7.13 -19.66
N ARG A 268 -20.96 -6.09 -19.72
CA ARG A 268 -19.84 -5.89 -18.79
C ARG A 268 -20.34 -5.61 -17.38
N GLN A 269 -21.28 -4.68 -17.21
CA GLN A 269 -21.88 -4.36 -15.91
C GLN A 269 -22.58 -5.58 -15.30
N LYS A 270 -23.34 -6.34 -16.10
CA LYS A 270 -24.01 -7.56 -15.65
C LYS A 270 -23.03 -8.65 -15.21
N VAL A 271 -21.92 -8.84 -15.93
CA VAL A 271 -20.85 -9.75 -15.50
C VAL A 271 -20.26 -9.32 -14.17
N GLN A 272 -19.98 -8.03 -13.98
CA GLN A 272 -19.40 -7.50 -12.74
C GLN A 272 -20.31 -7.74 -11.53
N LYS A 273 -21.61 -7.41 -11.66
CA LYS A 273 -22.61 -7.63 -10.61
C LYS A 273 -22.73 -9.10 -10.22
N GLU A 274 -22.87 -9.99 -11.20
CA GLU A 274 -23.03 -11.44 -10.94
C GLU A 274 -21.76 -12.09 -10.40
N LEU A 275 -20.58 -11.62 -10.81
CA LEU A 275 -19.30 -12.13 -10.30
C LEU A 275 -19.11 -11.75 -8.84
N LEU A 276 -19.44 -10.50 -8.46
CA LEU A 276 -19.42 -10.04 -7.06
C LEU A 276 -20.43 -10.80 -6.20
N SER A 277 -21.68 -10.93 -6.67
CA SER A 277 -22.72 -11.71 -5.98
C SER A 277 -22.30 -13.16 -5.77
N ALA A 278 -21.74 -13.82 -6.79
CA ALA A 278 -21.27 -15.19 -6.68
C ALA A 278 -20.08 -15.34 -5.72
N TYR A 279 -19.20 -14.34 -5.65
CA TYR A 279 -18.08 -14.29 -4.71
C TYR A 279 -18.58 -14.21 -3.26
N TRP A 280 -19.44 -13.23 -2.95
CA TRP A 280 -19.96 -13.05 -1.60
C TRP A 280 -20.82 -14.22 -1.14
N LYS A 281 -21.64 -14.78 -2.03
CA LYS A 281 -22.38 -16.02 -1.73
C LYS A 281 -21.44 -17.20 -1.46
N ASN A 282 -20.27 -17.25 -2.10
CA ASN A 282 -19.28 -18.27 -1.82
C ASN A 282 -18.65 -18.08 -0.42
N ILE A 283 -18.31 -16.83 -0.05
CA ILE A 283 -17.81 -16.49 1.28
C ILE A 283 -18.85 -16.78 2.37
N GLU A 284 -20.10 -16.37 2.17
CA GLU A 284 -21.21 -16.64 3.08
C GLU A 284 -21.35 -18.16 3.32
N ASN A 285 -21.24 -18.99 2.28
CA ASN A 285 -21.26 -20.44 2.44
C ASN A 285 -19.99 -21.02 3.10
N ILE A 286 -18.89 -20.29 3.16
CA ILE A 286 -17.65 -20.67 3.88
C ILE A 286 -17.76 -20.28 5.36
N VAL A 287 -18.37 -19.13 5.65
CA VAL A 287 -18.42 -18.52 6.99
C VAL A 287 -19.65 -18.95 7.79
N THR A 288 -20.80 -19.14 7.14
CA THR A 288 -22.08 -19.50 7.77
C THR A 288 -22.67 -20.77 7.12
N PRO A 289 -22.33 -21.98 7.62
CA PRO A 289 -22.93 -23.22 7.13
C PRO A 289 -24.35 -23.40 7.66
N LYS A 290 -25.24 -23.97 6.82
CA LYS A 290 -26.67 -24.13 7.11
C LYS A 290 -27.04 -25.35 7.97
N GLU A 291 -26.09 -26.22 8.33
CA GLU A 291 -26.37 -27.45 9.09
C GLU A 291 -25.28 -27.73 10.16
N GLU A 292 -25.71 -28.08 11.37
CA GLU A 292 -24.90 -28.23 12.59
C GLU A 292 -23.99 -29.49 12.59
N THR A 293 -24.19 -30.44 11.69
CA THR A 293 -23.55 -31.76 11.74
C THR A 293 -22.15 -31.84 11.11
N GLN A 294 -21.58 -30.73 10.61
CA GLN A 294 -20.29 -30.74 9.88
C GLN A 294 -19.19 -29.81 10.45
N GLN A 295 -19.22 -29.46 11.73
CA GLN A 295 -18.26 -28.53 12.38
C GLN A 295 -16.77 -28.76 12.04
N HIS A 296 -16.29 -30.02 12.02
CA HIS A 296 -14.87 -30.32 11.74
C HIS A 296 -14.45 -30.20 10.26
N SER A 297 -15.38 -30.40 9.31
CA SER A 297 -15.12 -30.21 7.87
C SER A 297 -15.08 -28.71 7.50
N ASN A 298 -15.89 -27.91 8.19
CA ASN A 298 -16.10 -26.50 7.92
C ASN A 298 -14.93 -25.63 8.38
N MET A 299 -14.35 -25.94 9.54
CA MET A 299 -13.10 -25.34 10.00
C MET A 299 -11.97 -25.53 8.97
N LYS A 300 -11.89 -26.72 8.34
CA LYS A 300 -10.92 -26.98 7.28
C LYS A 300 -11.17 -26.16 6.02
N ARG A 301 -12.42 -25.93 5.61
CA ARG A 301 -12.77 -25.09 4.44
C ARG A 301 -12.43 -23.62 4.68
N PHE A 302 -12.72 -23.11 5.88
CA PHE A 302 -12.33 -21.77 6.32
C PHE A 302 -10.81 -21.61 6.34
N TRP A 303 -10.07 -22.49 7.02
CA TRP A 303 -8.61 -22.42 7.04
C TRP A 303 -7.97 -22.66 5.67
N THR A 304 -8.58 -23.45 4.78
CA THR A 304 -8.13 -23.60 3.38
C THR A 304 -8.34 -22.32 2.59
N TYR A 305 -9.46 -21.62 2.80
CA TYR A 305 -9.70 -20.30 2.22
C TYR A 305 -8.68 -19.28 2.73
N ILE A 306 -8.45 -19.20 4.05
CA ILE A 306 -7.42 -18.35 4.66
C ILE A 306 -6.02 -18.68 4.12
N LYS A 307 -5.68 -19.97 3.96
CA LYS A 307 -4.40 -20.39 3.35
C LYS A 307 -4.26 -19.96 1.89
N HIS A 308 -5.31 -19.96 1.08
CA HIS A 308 -5.27 -19.43 -0.29
C HIS A 308 -5.31 -17.89 -0.37
N MET A 309 -5.71 -17.21 0.71
CA MET A 309 -5.68 -15.74 0.81
C MET A 309 -4.30 -15.23 1.26
N LYS A 310 -3.43 -16.11 1.76
CA LYS A 310 -2.02 -15.79 1.91
C LYS A 310 -1.41 -15.70 0.51
N THR A 311 -0.92 -14.53 0.15
CA THR A 311 0.02 -14.38 -0.96
C THR A 311 1.23 -15.27 -0.70
N ASP A 312 1.83 -15.80 -1.76
CA ASP A 312 3.02 -16.65 -1.69
C ASP A 312 4.01 -16.16 -0.62
N SER A 313 4.63 -17.09 0.10
CA SER A 313 5.67 -16.80 1.09
C SER A 313 6.96 -16.24 0.45
N SER A 314 6.96 -15.96 -0.85
CA SER A 314 8.02 -15.21 -1.51
C SER A 314 7.86 -13.73 -1.15
N GLY A 315 8.90 -13.17 -0.52
CA GLY A 315 9.00 -11.73 -0.27
C GLY A 315 9.06 -10.90 -1.55
N VAL A 316 9.65 -9.71 -1.48
CA VAL A 316 9.90 -8.87 -2.64
C VAL A 316 10.60 -9.71 -3.73
N ALA A 317 10.04 -9.70 -4.94
CA ALA A 317 10.62 -10.43 -6.06
C ALA A 317 12.08 -9.99 -6.24
N PRO A 318 13.02 -10.92 -6.52
CA PRO A 318 14.43 -10.59 -6.69
C PRO A 318 14.63 -9.38 -7.62
N LEU A 319 15.42 -8.39 -7.19
CA LEU A 319 15.63 -7.14 -7.91
C LEU A 319 16.91 -7.21 -8.74
N ARG A 320 16.86 -6.72 -9.98
CA ARG A 320 18.02 -6.72 -10.87
C ARG A 320 18.80 -5.41 -10.75
N SER A 321 20.06 -5.47 -10.35
CA SER A 321 21.01 -4.35 -10.38
C SER A 321 22.28 -4.80 -11.06
N ASP A 322 22.83 -3.98 -11.96
CA ASP A 322 24.06 -4.29 -12.71
C ASP A 322 24.00 -5.66 -13.42
N GLY A 323 22.81 -6.08 -13.84
CA GLY A 323 22.59 -7.35 -14.53
C GLY A 323 22.52 -8.60 -13.63
N VAL A 324 22.70 -8.47 -12.31
CA VAL A 324 22.61 -9.54 -11.31
C VAL A 324 21.26 -9.52 -10.60
N LEU A 325 20.67 -10.70 -10.38
CA LEU A 325 19.39 -10.85 -9.70
C LEU A 325 19.60 -11.01 -8.18
N HIS A 326 19.23 -10.01 -7.39
CA HIS A 326 19.38 -9.98 -5.94
C HIS A 326 18.09 -10.42 -5.25
N SER A 327 18.11 -11.61 -4.65
CA SER A 327 16.99 -12.21 -3.92
C SER A 327 17.05 -11.98 -2.40
N HIS A 328 18.17 -11.50 -1.87
CA HIS A 328 18.34 -11.24 -0.44
C HIS A 328 17.80 -9.85 -0.06
N PRO A 329 17.01 -9.72 1.03
CA PRO A 329 16.35 -8.46 1.40
C PRO A 329 17.30 -7.27 1.63
N VAL A 330 18.50 -7.52 2.15
CA VAL A 330 19.51 -6.48 2.42
C VAL A 330 20.05 -5.91 1.10
N ASP A 331 20.32 -6.77 0.12
CA ASP A 331 20.79 -6.37 -1.19
C ASP A 331 19.69 -5.61 -1.94
N GLN A 332 18.45 -6.11 -1.90
CA GLN A 332 17.29 -5.44 -2.46
C GLN A 332 17.09 -4.05 -1.88
N ALA A 333 17.20 -3.90 -0.55
CA ALA A 333 17.11 -2.61 0.12
C ALA A 333 18.28 -1.68 -0.28
N THR A 334 19.48 -2.22 -0.40
CA THR A 334 20.68 -1.47 -0.79
C THR A 334 20.59 -0.96 -2.23
N ILE A 335 20.07 -1.78 -3.16
CA ILE A 335 19.84 -1.40 -4.57
C ILE A 335 18.83 -0.26 -4.65
N LEU A 336 17.70 -0.39 -3.94
CA LEU A 336 16.68 0.66 -3.91
C LEU A 336 17.24 1.95 -3.30
N ASN A 337 18.07 1.85 -2.26
CA ASN A 337 18.71 3.00 -1.62
C ASN A 337 19.75 3.66 -2.53
N LYS A 338 20.59 2.88 -3.24
CA LYS A 338 21.54 3.40 -4.23
C LYS A 338 20.84 4.11 -5.39
N GLN A 339 19.76 3.51 -5.92
CA GLN A 339 18.93 4.15 -6.94
C GLN A 339 18.35 5.47 -6.43
N PHE A 340 17.89 5.49 -5.19
CA PHE A 340 17.38 6.71 -4.55
C PHE A 340 18.47 7.77 -4.38
N GLN A 341 19.68 7.40 -3.95
CA GLN A 341 20.82 8.32 -3.82
C GLN A 341 21.30 8.87 -5.17
N SER A 342 21.24 8.07 -6.23
CA SER A 342 21.66 8.49 -7.58
C SER A 342 20.84 9.65 -8.15
N ALA A 343 19.65 9.92 -7.60
CA ALA A 343 18.80 11.03 -7.99
C ALA A 343 19.27 12.39 -7.44
N PHE A 344 20.35 12.44 -6.65
CA PHE A 344 20.92 13.66 -6.05
C PHE A 344 22.35 13.92 -6.55
N SER A 345 22.71 15.19 -6.77
CA SER A 345 24.04 15.62 -7.25
C SER A 345 25.17 15.36 -6.24
N SER A 346 26.37 15.05 -6.74
CA SER A 346 27.52 14.56 -5.97
C SER A 346 28.02 15.50 -4.87
N LYS A 347 28.25 14.95 -3.66
CA LYS A 347 28.89 15.64 -2.51
C LYS A 347 30.33 16.09 -2.83
N GLU A 348 30.63 17.37 -2.69
CA GLU A 348 32.00 17.81 -2.43
C GLU A 348 32.39 17.43 -0.99
N THR A 349 33.56 16.81 -0.83
CA THR A 349 34.11 16.42 0.47
C THR A 349 35.21 17.39 0.87
N TYR A 350 34.95 18.23 1.87
CA TYR A 350 35.98 19.08 2.48
C TYR A 350 36.81 18.28 3.48
N SER A 351 38.12 18.49 3.51
CA SER A 351 38.97 17.89 4.55
C SER A 351 38.78 18.58 5.90
N PRO A 352 38.98 17.88 7.03
CA PRO A 352 38.84 18.44 8.37
C PRO A 352 39.68 19.70 8.62
N GLU A 353 40.83 19.80 7.95
CA GLU A 353 41.75 20.94 8.04
C GLU A 353 41.22 22.17 7.28
N LYS A 354 40.65 21.97 6.08
CA LYS A 354 39.95 23.04 5.34
C LYS A 354 38.74 23.55 6.12
N PHE A 355 38.02 22.64 6.79
CA PHE A 355 36.88 22.98 7.63
C PHE A 355 37.31 23.81 8.85
N LYS A 356 38.37 23.40 9.57
CA LYS A 356 38.92 24.14 10.71
C LYS A 356 39.43 25.54 10.35
N SER A 357 40.04 25.70 9.18
CA SER A 357 40.53 26.99 8.69
C SER A 357 39.39 28.00 8.46
N CYS A 358 38.23 27.54 8.00
CA CYS A 358 37.06 28.38 7.75
C CYS A 358 36.26 28.72 9.02
N CYS A 359 36.50 28.03 10.15
CA CYS A 359 35.72 28.18 11.38
C CYS A 359 36.39 29.06 12.46
N ASN A 360 37.58 29.60 12.23
CA ASN A 360 38.24 30.50 13.18
C ASN A 360 37.84 31.96 12.94
N MET A 361 36.74 32.39 13.56
CA MET A 361 36.43 33.81 13.78
C MET A 361 37.03 34.25 15.13
N PRO A 362 37.77 35.38 15.22
CA PRO A 362 38.27 35.87 16.49
C PRO A 362 37.15 36.51 17.31
N GLY A 363 36.84 35.92 18.48
CA GLY A 363 35.90 36.48 19.45
C GLY A 363 35.72 35.58 20.67
N GLN A 364 35.54 36.16 21.86
CA GLN A 364 35.16 35.43 23.08
C GLN A 364 33.64 35.24 23.07
N TYR A 365 33.20 34.00 22.86
CA TYR A 365 31.78 33.63 22.91
C TYR A 365 31.44 32.95 24.24
N PRO A 366 30.25 33.20 24.82
CA PRO A 366 29.84 32.54 26.05
C PRO A 366 29.63 31.05 25.80
N SER A 367 30.14 30.22 26.72
CA SER A 367 29.92 28.76 26.67
C SER A 367 28.43 28.47 26.86
N ALA A 368 27.82 27.80 25.89
CA ALA A 368 26.48 27.24 26.04
C ALA A 368 26.50 26.11 27.10
N GLU A 369 25.37 25.95 27.80
CA GLU A 369 25.16 24.84 28.74
C GLU A 369 25.10 23.50 27.99
N ASP A 370 25.56 22.44 28.68
CA ASP A 370 25.79 21.12 28.08
C ASP A 370 24.52 20.52 27.47
N LEU A 371 24.61 20.18 26.18
CA LEU A 371 23.59 19.48 25.41
C LEU A 371 23.49 18.02 25.85
N ILE A 372 22.39 17.62 26.49
CA ILE A 372 22.09 16.20 26.71
C ILE A 372 21.36 15.66 25.47
N ILE A 373 22.12 15.00 24.61
CA ILE A 373 21.61 14.23 23.47
C ILE A 373 21.05 12.91 24.01
N THR A 374 19.74 12.68 23.89
CA THR A 374 19.18 11.33 24.03
C THR A 374 19.17 10.64 22.65
N GLU A 375 19.32 9.31 22.64
CA GLU A 375 19.64 8.50 21.45
C GLU A 375 18.65 8.59 20.27
N ASN A 376 17.53 9.34 20.38
CA ASN A 376 16.51 9.43 19.32
C ASN A 376 16.26 10.85 18.76
N GLY A 377 17.16 11.82 18.97
CA GLY A 377 17.31 12.98 18.09
C GLY A 377 16.08 13.87 17.84
N SER A 378 15.21 14.11 18.82
CA SER A 378 14.07 15.05 18.69
C SER A 378 14.27 16.29 19.56
N LEU A 379 14.31 17.48 18.92
CA LEU A 379 14.26 18.79 19.57
C LEU A 379 12.82 19.33 19.51
N SER A 380 12.26 19.71 20.66
CA SER A 380 10.96 20.39 20.78
C SER A 380 11.09 21.51 21.82
N THR A 381 11.10 22.76 21.38
CA THR A 381 10.93 23.92 22.25
C THR A 381 9.43 24.17 22.50
N THR A 382 9.10 24.44 23.77
CA THR A 382 7.80 24.76 24.38
C THR A 382 6.66 23.74 24.22
N LYS A 383 6.77 22.60 24.91
CA LYS A 383 5.63 21.74 25.27
C LYS A 383 5.33 21.88 26.77
N ASN A 384 4.32 22.67 27.14
CA ASN A 384 3.71 22.60 28.49
C ASN A 384 2.94 21.28 28.73
N CYS A 385 2.80 20.44 27.70
CA CYS A 385 2.34 19.06 27.82
C CYS A 385 3.34 18.12 27.14
N ASN A 386 4.13 17.41 27.93
CA ASN A 386 5.20 16.57 27.42
C ASN A 386 4.60 15.20 27.01
N TYR A 387 4.39 15.01 25.70
CA TYR A 387 3.95 13.73 25.13
C TYR A 387 4.61 13.48 23.78
N ASP A 388 4.80 12.20 23.46
CA ASP A 388 5.30 11.75 22.17
C ASP A 388 4.17 11.34 21.26
N VAL A 389 4.28 11.73 19.98
CA VAL A 389 3.32 11.39 18.93
C VAL A 389 3.97 10.42 17.98
N ILE A 390 3.47 9.20 17.92
CA ILE A 390 4.01 8.14 17.06
C ILE A 390 2.96 7.80 15.99
N PRO A 391 3.18 8.20 14.72
CA PRO A 391 2.26 7.86 13.64
C PRO A 391 2.04 6.34 13.53
N LEU A 392 0.78 5.92 13.42
CA LEU A 392 0.40 4.51 13.27
C LEU A 392 0.35 4.07 11.81
N THR A 393 0.06 5.00 10.90
CA THR A 393 0.13 4.78 9.46
C THR A 393 0.78 6.00 8.78
N LYS A 394 1.01 5.91 7.47
CA LYS A 394 1.55 7.02 6.68
C LYS A 394 0.56 8.18 6.52
N THR A 395 -0.74 7.94 6.64
CA THR A 395 -1.79 8.91 6.28
C THR A 395 -2.69 9.32 7.44
N PHE A 396 -2.88 8.45 8.44
CA PHE A 396 -3.73 8.73 9.61
C PHE A 396 -3.40 7.83 10.82
N GLY A 397 -3.90 8.22 11.98
CA GLY A 397 -3.72 7.56 13.26
C GLY A 397 -2.39 7.90 13.91
N ALA A 398 -2.42 8.20 15.20
CA ALA A 398 -1.22 8.30 16.02
C ALA A 398 -1.41 7.62 17.37
N LYS A 399 -0.33 7.06 17.90
CA LYS A 399 -0.22 6.61 19.28
C LYS A 399 0.40 7.74 20.09
N ILE A 400 -0.22 8.10 21.21
CA ILE A 400 0.28 9.10 22.15
C ILE A 400 0.92 8.38 23.34
N GLN A 401 2.15 8.77 23.70
CA GLN A 401 2.89 8.21 24.84
C GLN A 401 3.40 9.32 25.77
N GLY A 402 3.67 8.98 27.03
CA GLY A 402 4.20 9.92 28.03
C GLY A 402 3.15 10.76 28.76
N ILE A 403 1.85 10.47 28.59
CA ILE A 403 0.75 11.25 29.16
C ILE A 403 -0.25 10.41 29.96
N ASP A 404 -0.70 10.96 31.10
CA ASP A 404 -1.83 10.44 31.88
C ASP A 404 -3.04 11.35 31.68
N LEU A 405 -4.07 10.85 30.99
CA LEU A 405 -5.28 11.59 30.67
C LEU A 405 -6.03 12.08 31.92
N LYS A 406 -5.85 11.47 33.10
CA LYS A 406 -6.55 11.90 34.34
C LYS A 406 -6.18 13.31 34.80
N THR A 407 -5.00 13.80 34.43
CA THR A 407 -4.37 15.00 35.02
C THR A 407 -4.01 16.06 33.99
N ILE A 408 -4.50 15.94 32.74
CA ILE A 408 -4.17 16.89 31.68
C ILE A 408 -4.82 18.25 31.92
N SER A 409 -4.11 19.33 31.57
CA SER A 409 -4.62 20.69 31.61
C SER A 409 -5.49 21.02 30.38
N ASN A 410 -6.26 22.11 30.45
CA ASN A 410 -7.01 22.63 29.29
C ASN A 410 -6.09 22.95 28.10
N GLU A 411 -4.89 23.44 28.36
CA GLU A 411 -3.90 23.72 27.32
C GLU A 411 -3.41 22.43 26.65
N CYS A 412 -3.13 21.39 27.44
CA CYS A 412 -2.77 20.09 26.88
C CYS A 412 -3.91 19.49 26.06
N ALA A 413 -5.16 19.58 26.54
CA ALA A 413 -6.32 19.11 25.81
C ALA A 413 -6.50 19.84 24.47
N ARG A 414 -6.23 21.15 24.41
CA ARG A 414 -6.19 21.90 23.14
C ARG A 414 -5.13 21.34 22.17
N ASN A 415 -3.93 21.04 22.66
CA ASN A 415 -2.88 20.47 21.81
C ASN A 415 -3.27 19.08 21.28
N LEU A 416 -3.80 18.20 22.14
CA LEU A 416 -4.30 16.89 21.72
C LEU A 416 -5.49 16.98 20.75
N ARG A 417 -6.34 18.01 20.86
CA ARG A 417 -7.43 18.27 19.91
C ARG A 417 -6.88 18.54 18.50
N GLU A 418 -5.83 19.36 18.40
CA GLU A 418 -5.13 19.61 17.12
C GLU A 418 -4.47 18.34 16.57
N GLU A 419 -3.81 17.55 17.43
CA GLU A 419 -3.26 16.25 17.03
C GLU A 419 -4.36 15.31 16.50
N ALA A 420 -5.55 15.32 17.11
CA ALA A 420 -6.67 14.51 16.65
C ALA A 420 -7.24 14.99 15.31
N TYR A 421 -7.17 16.28 14.99
CA TYR A 421 -7.52 16.81 13.67
C TYR A 421 -6.50 16.40 12.60
N MET A 422 -5.20 16.45 12.96
CA MET A 422 -4.11 16.05 12.07
C MET A 422 -4.16 14.55 11.77
N TYR A 423 -4.12 13.74 12.83
CA TYR A 423 -4.02 12.29 12.76
C TYR A 423 -5.38 11.59 12.69
N ARG A 424 -6.49 12.30 12.83
CA ARG A 424 -7.88 11.79 12.68
C ARG A 424 -8.35 10.82 13.77
N PHE A 425 -7.44 10.08 14.39
CA PHE A 425 -7.68 9.40 15.66
C PHE A 425 -6.38 9.29 16.45
N LEU A 426 -6.50 9.27 17.78
CA LEU A 426 -5.40 9.13 18.72
C LEU A 426 -5.63 7.90 19.60
N LEU A 427 -4.58 7.10 19.79
CA LEU A 427 -4.59 5.94 20.67
C LEU A 427 -3.63 6.17 21.86
N PHE A 428 -4.17 6.15 23.06
CA PHE A 428 -3.42 6.26 24.30
C PHE A 428 -3.37 4.87 24.94
N LYS A 429 -2.17 4.38 25.22
CA LYS A 429 -1.96 3.08 25.86
C LYS A 429 -1.86 3.22 27.38
N ASN A 430 -2.14 2.14 28.11
CA ASN A 430 -1.89 2.00 29.55
C ASN A 430 -2.52 3.10 30.42
N GLN A 431 -3.72 3.55 30.10
CA GLN A 431 -4.45 4.50 30.91
C GLN A 431 -5.18 3.78 32.05
N THR A 432 -5.30 4.44 33.20
CA THR A 432 -6.16 3.98 34.30
C THR A 432 -7.24 5.03 34.50
N LEU A 433 -8.40 4.86 33.89
CA LEU A 433 -9.41 5.91 33.80
C LEU A 433 -10.76 5.45 34.36
N PRO A 434 -11.09 5.79 35.62
CA PRO A 434 -12.44 5.63 36.14
C PRO A 434 -13.44 6.43 35.30
N TRP A 435 -14.70 5.99 35.27
CA TRP A 435 -15.71 6.60 34.39
C TRP A 435 -15.91 8.10 34.67
N GLN A 436 -15.82 8.55 35.93
CA GLN A 436 -15.92 9.96 36.30
C GLN A 436 -14.81 10.79 35.64
N LYS A 437 -13.59 10.23 35.61
CA LYS A 437 -12.44 10.87 34.97
C LYS A 437 -12.55 10.83 33.45
N GLN A 438 -13.11 9.77 32.87
CA GLN A 438 -13.42 9.75 31.43
C GLN A 438 -14.40 10.86 31.02
N ILE A 439 -15.45 11.09 31.80
CA ILE A 439 -16.38 12.19 31.55
C ILE A 439 -15.71 13.56 31.71
N HIS A 440 -14.85 13.72 32.73
CA HIS A 440 -14.06 14.94 32.88
C HIS A 440 -13.14 15.17 31.68
N VAL A 441 -12.39 14.15 31.23
CA VAL A 441 -11.55 14.23 30.02
C VAL A 441 -12.39 14.59 28.80
N THR A 442 -13.58 14.01 28.66
CA THR A 442 -14.53 14.35 27.58
C THR A 442 -14.89 15.83 27.60
N SER A 443 -15.13 16.39 28.78
CA SER A 443 -15.46 17.82 28.94
C SER A 443 -14.32 18.77 28.59
N LEU A 444 -13.06 18.31 28.62
CA LEU A 444 -11.91 19.11 28.17
C LEU A 444 -11.85 19.23 26.64
N PHE A 445 -12.44 18.28 25.91
CA PHE A 445 -12.46 18.30 24.44
C PHE A 445 -13.72 18.95 23.86
N GLY A 446 -14.76 19.16 24.67
CA GLY A 446 -16.00 19.85 24.31
C GLY A 446 -17.19 19.39 25.15
N THR A 447 -18.40 19.77 24.77
CA THR A 447 -19.60 19.43 25.55
C THR A 447 -19.94 17.94 25.45
N PRO A 448 -19.98 17.19 26.58
CA PRO A 448 -20.31 15.77 26.58
C PRO A 448 -21.78 15.52 26.19
N PHE A 449 -21.99 14.58 25.27
CA PHE A 449 -23.31 14.11 24.85
C PHE A 449 -23.93 13.14 25.88
N GLN A 450 -25.26 13.14 26.00
CA GLN A 450 -25.98 12.16 26.81
C GLN A 450 -26.21 10.86 26.03
N GLU A 451 -25.28 9.92 26.12
CA GLU A 451 -25.34 8.62 25.44
C GLU A 451 -26.66 7.85 25.65
N THR A 452 -27.30 7.98 26.81
CA THR A 452 -28.59 7.32 27.11
C THR A 452 -29.81 7.95 26.45
N SER A 453 -29.69 9.18 25.93
CA SER A 453 -30.79 9.86 25.23
C SER A 453 -30.84 9.53 23.73
N SER A 454 -29.93 8.68 23.25
CA SER A 454 -29.89 8.24 21.85
C SER A 454 -31.12 7.38 21.52
N ILE A 455 -31.98 7.88 20.63
CA ILE A 455 -33.29 7.29 20.28
C ILE A 455 -33.15 5.86 19.73
N ASN A 456 -32.01 5.55 19.10
CA ASN A 456 -31.72 4.25 18.51
C ASN A 456 -31.15 3.21 19.50
N ARG A 457 -31.11 3.49 20.82
CA ARG A 457 -30.52 2.57 21.81
C ARG A 457 -31.48 2.16 22.92
N LYS A 458 -31.34 0.90 23.33
CA LYS A 458 -31.96 0.39 24.56
C LYS A 458 -31.27 0.98 25.78
N LYS A 459 -32.02 1.20 26.86
CA LYS A 459 -31.45 1.59 28.16
C LYS A 459 -30.73 0.41 28.80
N TYR A 460 -29.67 0.70 29.55
CA TYR A 460 -28.95 -0.27 30.37
C TYR A 460 -29.05 0.16 31.83
N ASP A 461 -29.71 -0.65 32.65
CA ASP A 461 -30.14 -0.25 34.00
C ASP A 461 -28.99 -0.03 34.98
N LYS A 462 -27.80 -0.58 34.70
CA LYS A 462 -26.59 -0.40 35.53
C LYS A 462 -25.68 0.72 35.04
N ASN A 463 -26.19 1.63 34.21
CA ASN A 463 -25.41 2.76 33.74
C ASN A 463 -25.21 3.81 34.86
N PRO A 464 -23.98 4.15 35.26
CA PRO A 464 -23.72 5.08 36.35
C PRO A 464 -23.94 6.56 35.97
N ASP A 465 -23.91 6.93 34.68
CA ASP A 465 -24.07 8.32 34.23
C ASP A 465 -24.66 8.37 32.81
N PRO A 466 -25.67 9.21 32.53
CA PRO A 466 -26.31 9.28 31.22
C PRO A 466 -25.36 9.67 30.07
N ARG A 467 -24.21 10.28 30.36
CA ARG A 467 -23.18 10.67 29.38
C ARG A 467 -22.23 9.54 28.99
N LEU A 468 -22.34 8.39 29.65
CA LEU A 468 -21.50 7.22 29.41
C LEU A 468 -22.30 6.11 28.70
N GLY A 469 -21.78 5.60 27.60
CA GLY A 469 -22.26 4.38 26.96
C GLY A 469 -21.47 3.18 27.46
N ILE A 470 -22.15 2.13 27.93
CA ILE A 470 -21.51 0.88 28.35
C ILE A 470 -21.83 -0.20 27.33
N PHE A 471 -20.80 -0.67 26.63
CA PHE A 471 -20.91 -1.65 25.56
C PHE A 471 -20.11 -2.91 25.86
N SER A 472 -20.70 -4.07 25.59
CA SER A 472 -20.08 -5.35 25.89
C SER A 472 -20.47 -6.43 24.88
N ASN A 473 -19.76 -7.56 24.91
CA ASN A 473 -20.20 -8.83 24.32
C ASN A 473 -21.06 -9.67 25.27
N ASP A 474 -21.26 -9.23 26.51
CA ASP A 474 -22.11 -9.88 27.51
C ASP A 474 -23.20 -8.91 28.00
N HIS A 475 -24.46 -9.31 27.82
CA HIS A 475 -25.65 -8.56 28.25
C HIS A 475 -25.68 -8.25 29.76
N LYS A 476 -24.98 -9.02 30.59
CA LYS A 476 -24.86 -8.75 32.03
C LYS A 476 -23.95 -7.56 32.33
N ALA A 477 -22.96 -7.33 31.47
CA ALA A 477 -21.91 -6.33 31.64
C ALA A 477 -22.13 -5.04 30.84
N GLY A 478 -22.92 -5.08 29.76
CA GLY A 478 -23.25 -3.88 28.96
C GLY A 478 -24.20 -4.16 27.81
N LEU A 479 -24.47 -3.13 26.99
CA LEU A 479 -25.28 -3.28 25.79
C LEU A 479 -24.53 -4.08 24.72
N VAL A 480 -25.19 -5.12 24.20
CA VAL A 480 -24.69 -5.98 23.13
C VAL A 480 -25.26 -5.58 21.76
N GLY A 481 -24.59 -5.97 20.69
CA GLY A 481 -25.04 -5.74 19.31
C GLY A 481 -24.93 -4.29 18.82
N ILE A 482 -24.09 -3.47 19.47
CA ILE A 482 -23.87 -2.07 19.13
C ILE A 482 -22.59 -1.89 18.29
N GLY A 483 -22.64 -1.02 17.29
CA GLY A 483 -21.49 -0.64 16.45
C GLY A 483 -21.23 -1.58 15.29
N ILE A 484 -22.10 -2.57 15.05
CA ILE A 484 -22.01 -3.59 14.00
C ILE A 484 -22.97 -3.31 12.81
N GLU A 485 -23.71 -2.21 12.84
CA GLU A 485 -24.80 -1.89 11.92
C GLU A 485 -24.31 -1.57 10.49
N GLY A 486 -23.05 -1.16 10.37
CA GLY A 486 -22.39 -0.76 9.13
C GLY A 486 -21.23 0.18 9.42
N TRP A 487 -20.41 0.51 8.41
CA TRP A 487 -19.45 1.61 8.52
C TRP A 487 -20.21 2.90 8.78
N HIS A 488 -19.77 3.69 9.76
CA HIS A 488 -20.47 4.91 10.13
C HIS A 488 -19.57 6.00 10.70
N VAL A 489 -20.07 7.22 10.56
CA VAL A 489 -19.71 8.40 11.35
C VAL A 489 -20.72 8.49 12.51
N ASP A 490 -20.21 8.61 13.74
CA ASP A 490 -21.04 8.73 14.93
C ASP A 490 -21.81 10.07 14.91
N GLY A 491 -23.06 10.04 15.36
CA GLY A 491 -23.95 11.21 15.34
C GLY A 491 -24.73 11.39 14.04
N ASN A 492 -24.82 10.36 13.19
CA ASN A 492 -25.62 10.33 11.96
C ASN A 492 -27.15 10.47 12.12
N ILE A 493 -27.63 10.75 13.33
CA ILE A 493 -29.05 11.02 13.67
C ILE A 493 -29.27 12.48 14.12
N PHE A 494 -28.22 13.31 14.03
CA PHE A 494 -28.22 14.74 14.37
C PHE A 494 -27.74 15.56 13.17
N GLU A 495 -28.24 16.79 13.02
CA GLU A 495 -27.81 17.71 11.96
C GLU A 495 -26.32 18.05 12.05
N MET A 496 -25.78 18.08 13.27
CA MET A 496 -24.35 18.17 13.55
C MET A 496 -23.86 16.80 14.06
N PRO A 497 -23.18 16.00 13.22
CA PRO A 497 -22.54 14.77 13.66
C PRO A 497 -21.61 15.03 14.84
N HIS A 498 -21.41 14.03 15.69
CA HIS A 498 -20.58 14.18 16.89
C HIS A 498 -19.15 14.56 16.50
N LEU A 499 -18.48 15.37 17.32
CA LEU A 499 -17.12 15.82 17.05
C LEU A 499 -16.10 14.71 17.34
N PHE A 500 -16.16 14.17 18.56
CA PHE A 500 -15.26 13.11 19.01
C PHE A 500 -16.03 11.94 19.60
N THR A 501 -15.57 10.73 19.30
CA THR A 501 -15.96 9.51 20.01
C THR A 501 -14.75 9.03 20.83
N LEU A 502 -14.95 8.91 22.15
CA LEU A 502 -13.91 8.58 23.13
C LEU A 502 -14.21 7.21 23.73
N ILE A 503 -13.35 6.24 23.50
CA ILE A 503 -13.53 4.83 23.84
C ILE A 503 -12.46 4.42 24.83
N TYR A 504 -12.85 4.07 26.04
CA TYR A 504 -11.97 3.45 27.03
C TYR A 504 -12.23 1.95 27.12
N CYS A 505 -11.19 1.15 26.91
CA CYS A 505 -11.26 -0.30 27.02
C CYS A 505 -11.05 -0.73 28.47
N VAL A 506 -12.12 -1.14 29.14
CA VAL A 506 -12.07 -1.66 30.51
C VAL A 506 -11.59 -3.12 30.50
N HIS A 507 -12.14 -3.93 29.61
CA HIS A 507 -11.73 -5.31 29.36
C HIS A 507 -11.64 -5.56 27.85
N ALA A 508 -10.55 -6.17 27.43
CA ALA A 508 -10.33 -6.57 26.05
C ALA A 508 -10.56 -8.08 25.89
N ASN A 509 -11.31 -8.45 24.86
CA ASN A 509 -11.42 -9.85 24.45
C ASN A 509 -10.37 -10.17 23.38
N SER A 510 -10.14 -11.46 23.12
CA SER A 510 -9.04 -11.92 22.26
C SER A 510 -9.14 -11.53 20.78
N ASN A 511 -10.32 -11.11 20.31
CA ASN A 511 -10.55 -10.78 18.90
C ASN A 511 -11.74 -9.82 18.70
N GLY A 512 -11.74 -8.66 19.35
CA GLY A 512 -12.81 -7.65 19.20
C GLY A 512 -12.31 -6.25 18.86
N PRO A 513 -11.72 -6.06 17.66
CA PRO A 513 -11.15 -4.77 17.28
C PRO A 513 -12.22 -3.71 16.96
N THR A 514 -11.80 -2.45 16.95
CA THR A 514 -12.50 -1.37 16.21
C THR A 514 -11.77 -1.12 14.90
N LEU A 515 -12.48 -1.19 13.79
CA LEU A 515 -11.93 -0.92 12.46
C LEU A 515 -12.20 0.53 12.09
N ILE A 516 -11.22 1.23 11.52
CA ILE A 516 -11.28 2.66 11.18
C ILE A 516 -10.76 2.87 9.76
N VAL A 517 -11.41 3.74 8.99
CA VAL A 517 -11.00 4.13 7.64
C VAL A 517 -11.05 5.66 7.48
N PRO A 518 -10.08 6.29 6.82
CA PRO A 518 -10.04 7.74 6.72
C PRO A 518 -10.90 8.24 5.55
N LEU A 519 -11.81 9.17 5.82
CA LEU A 519 -12.83 9.57 4.85
C LEU A 519 -12.26 10.32 3.65
N LYS A 520 -11.31 11.23 3.88
CA LYS A 520 -10.67 12.04 2.85
C LYS A 520 -10.06 11.18 1.72
N GLU A 521 -9.30 10.15 2.06
CA GLU A 521 -8.68 9.27 1.08
C GLU A 521 -9.73 8.42 0.37
N ILE A 522 -10.81 8.03 1.04
CA ILE A 522 -11.94 7.37 0.36
C ILE A 522 -12.58 8.32 -0.66
N VAL A 523 -12.70 9.62 -0.35
CA VAL A 523 -13.15 10.62 -1.32
C VAL A 523 -12.23 10.68 -2.54
N ASP A 524 -10.91 10.68 -2.32
CA ASP A 524 -9.92 10.79 -3.39
C ASP A 524 -9.88 9.57 -4.32
N MET A 525 -10.52 8.46 -3.92
CA MET A 525 -10.68 7.28 -4.78
C MET A 525 -11.85 7.37 -5.76
N PHE A 526 -12.73 8.37 -5.66
CA PHE A 526 -13.82 8.56 -6.63
C PHE A 526 -13.32 9.17 -7.94
N SER A 527 -13.80 8.62 -9.07
CA SER A 527 -13.60 9.26 -10.37
C SER A 527 -14.39 10.56 -10.47
N THR A 528 -13.98 11.47 -11.37
CA THR A 528 -14.66 12.75 -11.58
C THR A 528 -16.18 12.60 -11.76
N LYS A 529 -16.62 11.59 -12.52
CA LYS A 529 -18.05 11.31 -12.74
C LYS A 529 -18.78 10.80 -11.50
N GLU A 530 -18.12 9.96 -10.70
CA GLU A 530 -18.68 9.49 -9.43
C GLU A 530 -18.82 10.69 -8.48
N ARG A 531 -17.82 11.56 -8.44
CA ARG A 531 -17.82 12.75 -7.59
C ARG A 531 -18.91 13.74 -7.98
N GLU A 532 -19.01 14.12 -9.26
CA GLU A 532 -20.09 14.99 -9.78
C GLU A 532 -21.49 14.45 -9.45
N TYR A 533 -21.67 13.12 -9.50
CA TYR A 533 -22.93 12.49 -9.11
C TYR A 533 -23.20 12.62 -7.61
N LEU A 534 -22.21 12.27 -6.77
CA LEU A 534 -22.32 12.31 -5.31
C LEU A 534 -22.45 13.74 -4.75
N GLU A 535 -21.89 14.73 -5.44
CA GLU A 535 -22.01 16.15 -5.10
C GLU A 535 -23.46 16.61 -5.05
N ASN A 536 -24.39 15.94 -5.75
CA ASN A 536 -25.81 16.30 -5.76
C ASN A 536 -26.67 15.48 -4.79
N ILE A 537 -26.06 14.65 -3.94
CA ILE A 537 -26.79 13.74 -3.04
C ILE A 537 -26.75 14.24 -1.59
N LEU A 538 -27.87 14.09 -0.89
CA LEU A 538 -27.98 14.19 0.58
C LEU A 538 -28.17 12.81 1.20
N PHE A 539 -27.38 12.52 2.23
CA PHE A 539 -27.65 11.46 3.19
C PHE A 539 -28.93 11.77 3.96
N VAL A 540 -29.73 10.74 4.24
CA VAL A 540 -30.91 10.81 5.11
C VAL A 540 -30.78 9.75 6.19
N SER A 541 -30.97 10.13 7.45
CA SER A 541 -30.89 9.19 8.57
C SER A 541 -32.08 8.23 8.62
N ALA A 542 -31.83 6.94 8.87
CA ALA A 542 -32.90 5.95 9.04
C ALA A 542 -33.74 6.18 10.31
N PHE A 543 -33.15 6.78 11.34
CA PHE A 543 -33.78 6.96 12.65
C PHE A 543 -34.34 8.38 12.87
N ASN A 544 -34.04 9.31 11.97
CA ASN A 544 -34.56 10.67 11.98
C ASN A 544 -34.55 11.26 10.56
N SER A 545 -35.64 11.12 9.81
CA SER A 545 -35.70 11.55 8.40
C SER A 545 -35.59 13.07 8.20
N SER A 546 -35.75 13.86 9.26
CA SER A 546 -35.49 15.31 9.24
C SER A 546 -33.99 15.61 9.15
N VAL A 547 -33.11 14.68 9.55
CA VAL A 547 -31.67 14.86 9.45
C VAL A 547 -31.20 14.50 8.05
N GLN A 548 -30.84 15.54 7.31
CA GLN A 548 -30.37 15.49 5.93
C GLN A 548 -29.02 16.18 5.85
N ILE A 549 -27.99 15.45 5.41
CA ILE A 549 -26.61 15.92 5.42
C ILE A 549 -26.04 15.79 4.01
N PRO A 550 -25.33 16.78 3.46
CA PRO A 550 -24.65 16.62 2.18
C PRO A 550 -23.73 15.40 2.19
N LEU A 551 -23.91 14.50 1.21
CA LEU A 551 -23.20 13.23 1.20
C LEU A 551 -21.69 13.44 1.03
N LEU A 552 -21.31 14.41 0.20
CA LEU A 552 -19.96 14.97 0.09
C LEU A 552 -20.01 16.42 0.61
N TYR A 553 -19.11 16.77 1.52
CA TYR A 553 -19.09 18.08 2.17
C TYR A 553 -17.67 18.52 2.54
N LYS A 554 -17.51 19.78 2.93
CA LYS A 554 -16.24 20.32 3.42
C LYS A 554 -16.10 19.99 4.89
N HIS A 555 -14.99 19.33 5.22
CA HIS A 555 -14.70 18.93 6.57
C HIS A 555 -14.67 20.18 7.49
N PRO A 556 -15.40 20.21 8.61
CA PRO A 556 -15.67 21.44 9.37
C PRO A 556 -14.43 22.14 9.93
N PHE A 557 -13.35 21.40 10.22
CA PHE A 557 -12.10 21.97 10.76
C PHE A 557 -10.93 21.96 9.77
N ARG A 558 -10.77 20.85 9.02
CA ARG A 558 -9.72 20.68 8.02
C ARG A 558 -9.98 21.33 6.67
N ASN A 559 -11.26 21.58 6.37
CA ASN A 559 -11.78 22.11 5.10
C ASN A 559 -11.38 21.34 3.82
N ASP A 560 -10.83 20.14 3.96
CA ASP A 560 -10.71 19.20 2.86
C ASP A 560 -12.04 18.50 2.58
N ASP A 561 -12.14 17.80 1.46
CA ASP A 561 -13.36 17.06 1.14
C ASP A 561 -13.51 15.83 2.04
N THR A 562 -14.70 15.64 2.59
CA THR A 562 -15.05 14.45 3.37
C THR A 562 -16.47 13.99 3.00
N ILE A 563 -16.84 12.79 3.44
CA ILE A 563 -18.11 12.15 3.08
C ILE A 563 -18.87 11.71 4.32
N MET A 564 -20.19 11.85 4.27
CA MET A 564 -21.07 11.32 5.30
C MET A 564 -21.32 9.84 5.04
N ILE A 565 -20.81 8.99 5.92
CA ILE A 565 -21.02 7.54 5.86
C ILE A 565 -21.88 7.10 7.04
N ALA A 566 -23.00 6.44 6.75
CA ALA A 566 -23.75 5.64 7.72
C ALA A 566 -24.47 4.53 6.94
N LEU A 567 -23.76 3.42 6.72
CA LEU A 567 -24.23 2.35 5.82
C LEU A 567 -25.22 1.40 6.50
N GLY A 568 -25.92 0.60 5.68
CA GLY A 568 -26.77 -0.47 6.17
C GLY A 568 -28.03 0.07 6.84
N LYS A 569 -28.33 -0.40 8.05
CA LYS A 569 -29.57 -0.04 8.78
C LYS A 569 -29.58 1.40 9.29
N LEU A 570 -28.46 2.11 9.20
CA LEU A 570 -28.34 3.51 9.63
C LEU A 570 -28.81 4.50 8.55
N SER A 571 -28.94 4.06 7.30
CA SER A 571 -29.32 4.89 6.15
C SER A 571 -30.81 4.78 5.82
N GLY A 572 -31.47 5.93 5.68
CA GLY A 572 -32.75 6.08 4.98
C GLY A 572 -32.55 6.13 3.46
N GLN A 573 -33.58 6.55 2.72
CA GLN A 573 -33.49 6.80 1.27
C GLN A 573 -32.87 8.17 1.02
N TYR A 574 -31.84 8.21 0.17
CA TYR A 574 -31.12 9.45 -0.12
C TYR A 574 -31.95 10.40 -0.98
N LEU A 575 -31.60 11.68 -0.92
CA LEU A 575 -32.22 12.72 -1.76
C LEU A 575 -31.20 13.20 -2.80
N GLN A 576 -31.67 13.47 -4.02
CA GLN A 576 -30.87 14.06 -5.09
C GLN A 576 -31.39 15.46 -5.42
N LEU A 577 -30.49 16.43 -5.49
CA LEU A 577 -30.80 17.80 -5.92
C LEU A 577 -31.31 17.78 -7.38
N ASN A 578 -32.43 18.45 -7.63
CA ASN A 578 -33.03 18.62 -8.95
C ASN A 578 -32.97 20.11 -9.34
N SER A 579 -32.16 20.45 -10.34
CA SER A 579 -31.98 21.83 -10.83
C SER A 579 -33.20 22.39 -11.54
N ASP A 580 -34.16 21.54 -11.92
CA ASP A 580 -35.21 21.90 -12.87
C ASP A 580 -36.57 22.17 -12.19
N ASN A 581 -36.66 22.10 -10.85
CA ASN A 581 -37.92 22.20 -10.12
C ASN A 581 -37.82 23.14 -8.89
N ASN A 582 -38.35 24.36 -9.02
CA ASN A 582 -38.25 25.40 -7.98
C ASN A 582 -39.11 25.13 -6.73
N ASP A 583 -40.16 24.29 -6.82
CA ASP A 583 -41.09 24.06 -5.72
C ASP A 583 -40.63 22.96 -4.74
N ASN A 584 -39.82 22.00 -5.21
CA ASN A 584 -39.19 20.99 -4.34
C ASN A 584 -37.81 20.62 -4.91
N PRO A 585 -36.72 21.17 -4.36
CA PRO A 585 -35.38 21.06 -4.96
C PRO A 585 -34.77 19.66 -4.83
N TYR A 586 -35.46 18.71 -4.22
CA TYR A 586 -34.94 17.37 -3.95
C TYR A 586 -35.89 16.25 -4.40
N ASN A 587 -35.36 15.33 -5.21
CA ASN A 587 -36.03 14.08 -5.56
C ASN A 587 -35.54 12.95 -4.66
N GLN A 588 -36.45 12.20 -4.04
CA GLN A 588 -36.08 11.02 -3.26
C GLN A 588 -35.64 9.88 -4.19
N LEU A 589 -34.45 9.34 -3.95
CA LEU A 589 -33.92 8.20 -4.68
C LEU A 589 -34.65 6.90 -4.31
N SER A 590 -34.73 5.99 -5.27
CA SER A 590 -35.23 4.63 -5.02
C SER A 590 -34.33 3.89 -4.01
N VAL A 591 -34.88 2.82 -3.44
CA VAL A 591 -34.13 1.94 -2.53
C VAL A 591 -32.93 1.32 -3.25
N GLU A 592 -33.08 0.97 -4.53
CA GLU A 592 -32.04 0.40 -5.38
C GLU A 592 -30.92 1.41 -5.67
N GLU A 593 -31.25 2.67 -5.95
CA GLU A 593 -30.26 3.74 -6.19
C GLU A 593 -29.50 4.08 -4.91
N THR A 594 -30.20 4.22 -3.78
CA THR A 594 -29.58 4.43 -2.47
C THR A 594 -28.63 3.29 -2.14
N LYS A 595 -29.06 2.04 -2.36
CA LYS A 595 -28.22 0.85 -2.13
C LYS A 595 -27.01 0.81 -3.06
N TYR A 596 -27.15 1.23 -4.32
CA TYR A 596 -26.03 1.33 -5.24
C TYR A 596 -24.95 2.29 -4.72
N ILE A 597 -25.33 3.44 -4.15
CA ILE A 597 -24.39 4.39 -3.55
C ILE A 597 -23.72 3.79 -2.31
N GLN A 598 -24.47 3.10 -1.44
CA GLN A 598 -23.89 2.42 -0.28
C GLN A 598 -22.90 1.31 -0.68
N ASP A 599 -23.25 0.50 -1.69
CA ASP A 599 -22.39 -0.56 -2.23
C ASP A 599 -21.11 0.03 -2.86
N LEU A 600 -21.21 1.19 -3.51
CA LEU A 600 -20.08 1.94 -4.04
C LEU A 600 -19.11 2.34 -2.91
N PHE A 601 -19.63 2.92 -1.81
CA PHE A 601 -18.80 3.31 -0.65
C PHE A 601 -18.13 2.11 -0.01
N HIS A 602 -18.88 1.03 0.20
CA HIS A 602 -18.33 -0.20 0.77
C HIS A 602 -17.23 -0.80 -0.12
N ALA A 603 -17.41 -0.78 -1.44
CA ALA A 603 -16.39 -1.23 -2.39
C ALA A 603 -15.11 -0.38 -2.34
N LYS A 604 -15.21 0.95 -2.23
CA LYS A 604 -14.04 1.84 -2.10
C LYS A 604 -13.29 1.60 -0.79
N ILE A 605 -14.01 1.47 0.33
CA ILE A 605 -13.42 1.15 1.63
C ILE A 605 -12.63 -0.17 1.56
N LEU A 606 -13.23 -1.23 1.03
CA LEU A 606 -12.56 -2.54 0.93
C LEU A 606 -11.38 -2.54 -0.06
N ALA A 607 -11.46 -1.75 -1.13
CA ALA A 607 -10.38 -1.65 -2.12
C ALA A 607 -9.23 -0.71 -1.70
N SER A 608 -9.44 0.11 -0.66
CA SER A 608 -8.47 1.15 -0.26
C SER A 608 -7.18 0.59 0.34
N ASN A 609 -7.23 -0.60 0.96
CA ASN A 609 -6.19 -1.09 1.88
C ASN A 609 -5.88 -0.12 3.05
N LEU A 610 -6.80 0.81 3.37
CA LEU A 610 -6.63 1.83 4.42
C LEU A 610 -7.36 1.49 5.73
N ILE A 611 -7.92 0.28 5.86
CA ILE A 611 -8.60 -0.14 7.08
C ILE A 611 -7.55 -0.38 8.16
N TYR A 612 -7.57 0.45 9.20
CA TYR A 612 -6.75 0.27 10.40
C TYR A 612 -7.55 -0.49 11.47
N SER A 613 -6.94 -1.51 12.07
CA SER A 613 -7.55 -2.32 13.13
C SER A 613 -6.98 -1.95 14.48
N VAL A 614 -7.80 -1.30 15.33
CA VAL A 614 -7.46 -1.04 16.73
C VAL A 614 -7.75 -2.31 17.53
N ASN A 615 -6.70 -3.08 17.81
CA ASN A 615 -6.74 -4.17 18.78
C ASN A 615 -6.46 -3.60 20.17
N TYR A 616 -7.39 -3.82 21.09
CA TYR A 616 -7.33 -3.23 22.43
C TYR A 616 -6.55 -4.10 23.40
N ASP A 617 -5.79 -3.43 24.27
CA ASP A 617 -5.38 -3.95 25.57
C ASP A 617 -6.25 -3.27 26.67
N PRO A 618 -6.45 -3.91 27.83
CA PRO A 618 -7.11 -3.24 28.95
C PRO A 618 -6.38 -1.94 29.34
N GLY A 619 -7.11 -0.86 29.51
CA GLY A 619 -6.56 0.48 29.78
C GLY A 619 -6.28 1.31 28.52
N ASP A 620 -6.51 0.77 27.32
CA ASP A 620 -6.44 1.57 26.10
C ASP A 620 -7.55 2.62 26.05
N PHE A 621 -7.20 3.82 25.58
CA PHE A 621 -8.13 4.90 25.32
C PHE A 621 -7.99 5.36 23.87
N LEU A 622 -9.06 5.26 23.10
CA LEU A 622 -9.13 5.65 21.70
C LEU A 622 -9.98 6.90 21.55
N MET A 623 -9.42 7.94 20.93
CA MET A 623 -10.12 9.17 20.58
C MET A 623 -10.26 9.25 19.07
N ILE A 624 -11.50 9.20 18.57
CA ILE A 624 -11.85 9.22 17.15
C ILE A 624 -12.37 10.62 16.81
N HIS A 625 -11.77 11.28 15.81
CA HIS A 625 -12.32 12.49 15.22
C HIS A 625 -13.31 12.14 14.11
N ASN A 626 -14.60 12.13 14.45
CA ASN A 626 -15.66 11.56 13.63
C ASN A 626 -15.80 12.17 12.22
N PRO A 627 -15.69 13.49 11.99
CA PRO A 627 -15.76 14.06 10.64
C PRO A 627 -14.62 13.61 9.71
N SER A 628 -13.55 13.04 10.25
CA SER A 628 -12.37 12.60 9.50
C SER A 628 -12.34 11.11 9.18
N VAL A 629 -13.09 10.27 9.90
CA VAL A 629 -13.03 8.81 9.75
C VAL A 629 -14.41 8.15 9.85
N ALA A 630 -14.60 7.03 9.17
CA ALA A 630 -15.67 6.10 9.48
C ALA A 630 -15.11 4.93 10.28
N HIS A 631 -15.94 4.34 11.14
CA HIS A 631 -15.55 3.18 11.92
C HIS A 631 -16.66 2.13 11.99
N ILE A 632 -16.29 0.93 12.41
CA ILE A 632 -17.20 -0.20 12.66
C ILE A 632 -16.58 -1.10 13.73
N ALA A 633 -17.42 -1.69 14.58
CA ALA A 633 -17.01 -2.77 15.47
C ALA A 633 -16.65 -4.02 14.64
N GLY A 634 -15.41 -4.49 14.75
CA GLY A 634 -14.91 -5.58 13.94
C GLY A 634 -15.53 -6.94 14.28
N PRO A 635 -15.26 -7.96 13.45
CA PRO A 635 -15.65 -9.33 13.75
C PRO A 635 -15.11 -9.78 15.10
N GLY A 636 -15.95 -10.46 15.89
CA GLY A 636 -15.60 -11.00 17.21
C GLY A 636 -15.82 -10.06 18.39
N THR A 637 -16.21 -8.81 18.15
CA THR A 637 -16.67 -7.87 19.20
C THR A 637 -17.93 -8.34 19.93
N GLN A 638 -18.68 -9.26 19.34
CA GLN A 638 -19.92 -9.84 19.87
C GLN A 638 -19.80 -11.35 20.16
N THR A 639 -18.58 -11.91 20.11
CA THR A 639 -18.38 -13.33 20.46
C THR A 639 -18.66 -13.51 21.95
N PRO A 640 -19.39 -14.55 22.38
CA PRO A 640 -19.70 -14.78 23.80
C PRO A 640 -18.46 -14.71 24.70
N SER A 641 -18.65 -14.18 25.92
CA SER A 641 -17.55 -13.92 26.85
C SER A 641 -16.87 -15.21 27.32
N GLU A 642 -17.59 -16.34 27.33
CA GLU A 642 -17.06 -17.67 27.64
C GLU A 642 -16.06 -18.18 26.59
N ILE A 643 -16.13 -17.67 25.36
CA ILE A 643 -15.30 -18.12 24.23
C ILE A 643 -14.11 -17.18 24.01
N SER A 644 -14.35 -15.87 24.01
CA SER A 644 -13.33 -14.87 23.64
C SER A 644 -12.80 -14.04 24.81
N GLY A 645 -13.34 -14.23 26.01
CA GLY A 645 -13.16 -13.32 27.14
C GLY A 645 -14.15 -12.16 27.10
N LEU A 646 -14.27 -11.47 28.23
CA LEU A 646 -15.13 -10.29 28.35
C LEU A 646 -14.56 -9.12 27.55
N ARG A 647 -15.37 -8.55 26.66
CA ARG A 647 -15.15 -7.24 26.06
C ARG A 647 -16.03 -6.25 26.80
N LEU A 648 -15.44 -5.23 27.41
CA LEU A 648 -16.18 -4.15 28.08
C LEU A 648 -15.54 -2.82 27.74
N ILE A 649 -16.32 -1.94 27.15
CA ILE A 649 -15.89 -0.61 26.73
C ILE A 649 -16.84 0.44 27.29
N HIS A 650 -16.24 1.52 27.79
CA HIS A 650 -16.92 2.74 28.12
C HIS A 650 -16.73 3.74 27.00
N ARG A 651 -17.83 4.27 26.48
CA ARG A 651 -17.80 5.32 25.46
C ARG A 651 -18.37 6.61 26.01
N SER A 652 -17.72 7.71 25.68
CA SER A 652 -18.26 9.04 25.84
C SER A 652 -18.08 9.79 24.53
N THR A 653 -18.90 10.80 24.29
CA THR A 653 -18.97 11.46 22.99
C THR A 653 -19.04 12.97 23.19
N VAL A 654 -18.38 13.73 22.32
CA VAL A 654 -18.45 15.19 22.27
C VAL A 654 -19.43 15.59 21.16
N ILE A 655 -20.40 16.46 21.46
CA ILE A 655 -21.38 16.92 20.46
C ILE A 655 -20.71 17.68 19.31
N GLY A 656 -21.35 17.69 18.15
CA GLY A 656 -20.90 18.49 17.01
C GLY A 656 -21.08 19.99 17.24
N GLU A 657 -20.21 20.79 16.64
CA GLU A 657 -20.21 22.26 16.75
C GLU A 657 -20.62 22.95 15.44
N ILE A 658 -20.49 22.27 14.28
CA ILE A 658 -20.65 22.86 12.94
C ILE A 658 -21.54 21.94 12.09
N ILE A 659 -22.54 22.53 11.43
CA ILE A 659 -23.40 21.84 10.45
C ILE A 659 -22.58 21.56 9.18
N PRO A 660 -22.52 20.30 8.70
CA PRO A 660 -21.87 19.97 7.44
C PRO A 660 -22.39 20.79 6.26
N SER A 661 -21.50 21.46 5.53
CA SER A 661 -21.83 22.26 4.35
C SER A 661 -20.93 21.94 3.17
N LYS A 662 -21.44 22.14 1.94
CA LYS A 662 -20.64 22.09 0.72
C LYS A 662 -19.80 23.34 0.51
N SER A 663 -20.25 24.48 1.04
CA SER A 663 -19.57 25.77 0.91
C SER A 663 -18.66 26.05 2.10
N THR A 664 -17.52 26.66 1.80
CA THR A 664 -16.70 27.36 2.77
C THR A 664 -17.34 28.69 3.13
N ASN A 665 -17.52 29.02 4.41
CA ASN A 665 -17.97 30.34 4.87
C ASN A 665 -16.88 31.40 4.66
N ILE A 666 -16.55 31.71 3.40
CA ILE A 666 -15.60 32.76 3.03
C ILE A 666 -16.32 34.10 3.07
N GLN A 667 -15.74 35.05 3.80
CA GLN A 667 -16.21 36.43 3.85
C GLN A 667 -15.32 37.30 2.98
N TYR A 668 -15.94 38.06 2.08
CA TYR A 668 -15.28 38.96 1.16
C TYR A 668 -15.39 40.40 1.65
N GLU A 669 -14.27 41.11 1.71
CA GLU A 669 -14.21 42.54 1.97
C GLU A 669 -13.89 43.26 0.65
N CYS A 670 -14.91 43.89 0.04
CA CYS A 670 -14.82 44.53 -1.27
C CYS A 670 -14.78 46.06 -1.15
N SER A 671 -13.95 46.71 -1.95
CA SER A 671 -13.89 48.17 -2.10
C SER A 671 -13.31 48.57 -3.45
N SER A 672 -13.34 49.87 -3.80
CA SER A 672 -12.76 50.39 -5.04
C SER A 672 -11.65 51.40 -4.74
N PHE A 673 -10.42 51.03 -5.08
CA PHE A 673 -9.25 51.92 -5.01
C PHE A 673 -8.30 51.61 -6.18
N PRO A 674 -7.53 52.59 -6.68
CA PRO A 674 -6.47 52.33 -7.66
C PRO A 674 -5.52 51.21 -7.18
N PRO A 675 -5.01 50.34 -8.06
CA PRO A 675 -5.22 50.25 -9.52
C PRO A 675 -6.46 49.42 -9.92
N PHE A 676 -7.33 49.06 -8.98
CA PHE A 676 -8.50 48.22 -9.22
C PHE A 676 -9.80 49.01 -9.05
N GLU A 677 -10.14 49.79 -10.08
CA GLU A 677 -11.32 50.66 -10.10
C GLU A 677 -12.66 49.87 -10.15
N ASP A 678 -12.64 48.64 -10.69
CA ASP A 678 -13.79 47.72 -10.88
C ASP A 678 -14.25 46.96 -9.60
N GLU A 679 -14.02 47.49 -8.40
CA GLU A 679 -14.18 46.82 -7.09
C GLU A 679 -13.33 45.54 -6.94
N TYR A 680 -12.33 45.58 -6.06
CA TYR A 680 -11.49 44.41 -5.70
C TYR A 680 -11.84 43.92 -4.30
N CYS A 681 -11.89 42.61 -4.13
CA CYS A 681 -12.34 41.96 -2.91
C CYS A 681 -11.21 41.14 -2.32
N LEU A 682 -10.92 41.37 -1.04
CA LEU A 682 -9.97 40.59 -0.26
C LEU A 682 -10.69 39.57 0.61
N PHE A 683 -10.11 38.38 0.75
CA PHE A 683 -10.65 37.35 1.62
C PHE A 683 -9.55 36.42 2.14
N SER A 684 -9.68 36.00 3.40
CA SER A 684 -8.71 35.11 4.07
C SER A 684 -9.10 33.65 3.88
N LEU A 685 -8.11 32.80 3.58
CA LEU A 685 -8.29 31.35 3.59
C LEU A 685 -8.03 30.70 4.95
N LYS A 686 -7.91 31.46 6.04
CA LYS A 686 -7.76 30.89 7.40
C LYS A 686 -8.87 29.89 7.75
N GLY A 687 -10.11 30.18 7.38
CA GLY A 687 -11.24 29.26 7.57
C GLY A 687 -11.31 28.11 6.55
N SER A 688 -10.49 28.17 5.50
CA SER A 688 -10.53 27.26 4.36
C SER A 688 -9.28 26.39 4.19
N VAL A 689 -8.24 26.65 4.96
CA VAL A 689 -6.96 25.95 4.89
C VAL A 689 -6.63 25.44 6.28
N TYR A 690 -6.27 24.16 6.35
CA TYR A 690 -5.81 23.56 7.58
C TYR A 690 -4.31 23.31 7.51
N TYR A 691 -3.61 23.87 8.50
CA TYR A 691 -2.20 23.59 8.74
C TYR A 691 -2.08 22.74 10.00
N PRO A 692 -1.41 21.58 9.91
CA PRO A 692 -1.49 20.56 10.95
C PRO A 692 -0.66 20.86 12.20
N ARG A 693 0.28 21.81 12.14
CA ARG A 693 1.09 22.23 13.29
C ARG A 693 1.31 23.74 13.24
N ILE A 694 1.68 24.30 14.38
CA ILE A 694 2.22 25.67 14.46
C ILE A 694 3.55 25.73 13.71
N GLY A 695 3.83 26.84 13.04
CA GLY A 695 5.04 26.99 12.22
C GLY A 695 4.93 26.43 10.81
N TYR A 696 3.72 26.23 10.28
CA TYR A 696 3.50 25.80 8.89
C TYR A 696 2.98 26.94 8.01
N TYR A 697 3.50 26.98 6.79
CA TYR A 697 2.95 27.75 5.69
C TYR A 697 3.22 27.04 4.36
N ASP A 698 2.46 27.35 3.32
CA ASP A 698 2.71 26.81 1.98
C ASP A 698 3.82 27.59 1.27
N ASN A 699 4.52 27.00 0.30
CA ASN A 699 5.29 27.79 -0.66
C ASN A 699 4.38 28.71 -1.48
N GLN A 700 4.94 29.79 -2.04
CA GLN A 700 4.16 30.83 -2.71
C GLN A 700 3.26 30.26 -3.83
N THR A 701 3.79 29.34 -4.65
CA THR A 701 3.03 28.69 -5.74
C THR A 701 1.80 27.94 -5.22
N THR A 702 1.96 27.21 -4.12
CA THR A 702 0.88 26.44 -3.50
C THR A 702 -0.15 27.37 -2.86
N ALA A 703 0.29 28.45 -2.19
CA ALA A 703 -0.60 29.48 -1.64
C ALA A 703 -1.45 30.15 -2.74
N ARG A 704 -0.84 30.50 -3.88
CA ARG A 704 -1.54 31.01 -5.08
C ARG A 704 -2.57 30.02 -5.62
N ASN A 705 -2.19 28.75 -5.76
CA ASN A 705 -3.08 27.70 -6.24
C ASN A 705 -4.28 27.49 -5.31
N ARG A 706 -4.12 27.66 -3.99
CA ARG A 706 -5.24 27.60 -3.05
C ARG A 706 -6.27 28.69 -3.29
N CYS A 707 -5.86 29.92 -3.59
CA CYS A 707 -6.78 30.97 -4.02
C CYS A 707 -7.51 30.55 -5.30
N LYS A 708 -6.76 30.18 -6.34
CA LYS A 708 -7.32 29.75 -7.64
C LYS A 708 -8.32 28.60 -7.54
N ASN A 709 -8.18 27.72 -6.55
CA ASN A 709 -9.10 26.62 -6.29
C ASN A 709 -10.44 27.07 -5.68
N ILE A 710 -10.49 28.21 -5.00
CA ILE A 710 -11.76 28.83 -4.57
C ILE A 710 -12.49 29.43 -5.77
N ASN A 711 -11.76 30.19 -6.58
CA ASN A 711 -12.26 30.74 -7.83
C ASN A 711 -11.11 30.89 -8.82
N LYS A 712 -11.29 30.40 -10.05
CA LYS A 712 -10.25 30.41 -11.10
C LYS A 712 -9.70 31.81 -11.44
N TYR A 713 -10.45 32.86 -11.14
CA TYR A 713 -10.05 34.27 -11.36
C TYR A 713 -9.44 34.93 -10.11
N SER A 714 -9.35 34.22 -9.00
CA SER A 714 -8.68 34.71 -7.79
C SER A 714 -7.21 34.28 -7.74
N ASP A 715 -6.37 35.09 -7.10
CA ASP A 715 -4.97 34.78 -6.81
C ASP A 715 -4.63 35.32 -5.40
N LEU A 716 -3.38 35.17 -4.95
CA LEU A 716 -2.93 35.87 -3.74
C LEU A 716 -3.19 37.39 -3.87
N ALA A 717 -3.47 38.04 -2.74
CA ALA A 717 -3.86 39.44 -2.70
C ALA A 717 -2.74 40.36 -3.14
N LYS A 718 -3.11 41.43 -3.86
CA LYS A 718 -2.22 42.52 -4.27
C LYS A 718 -2.56 43.81 -3.53
N ILE A 719 -1.58 44.40 -2.84
CA ILE A 719 -1.76 45.55 -1.94
C ILE A 719 -0.96 46.75 -2.46
N TYR A 720 -1.50 47.45 -3.45
CA TYR A 720 -0.79 48.56 -4.11
C TYR A 720 -0.82 49.89 -3.35
N THR A 721 -1.76 50.05 -2.42
CA THR A 721 -2.02 51.32 -1.73
C THR A 721 -2.25 51.10 -0.24
N LYS A 722 -2.13 52.19 0.54
CA LYS A 722 -2.44 52.19 1.97
C LYS A 722 -3.89 51.77 2.25
N ASP A 723 -4.85 52.20 1.43
CA ASP A 723 -6.26 51.83 1.61
C ASP A 723 -6.48 50.31 1.49
N TRP A 724 -5.78 49.65 0.55
CA TRP A 724 -5.80 48.20 0.45
C TRP A 724 -5.16 47.52 1.67
N ASN A 725 -4.11 48.11 2.22
CA ASN A 725 -3.48 47.62 3.44
C ASN A 725 -4.40 47.75 4.66
N ASP A 726 -5.18 48.82 4.75
CA ASP A 726 -6.15 49.03 5.84
C ASP A 726 -7.29 48.00 5.79
N ILE A 727 -7.74 47.60 4.59
CA ILE A 727 -8.70 46.48 4.44
C ILE A 727 -8.04 45.17 4.86
N ALA A 728 -6.85 44.87 4.37
CA ALA A 728 -6.14 43.67 4.79
C ALA A 728 -5.96 43.64 6.32
N THR A 729 -5.60 44.76 6.94
CA THR A 729 -5.44 44.89 8.39
C THR A 729 -6.72 44.52 9.16
N LYS A 730 -7.90 44.89 8.66
CA LYS A 730 -9.19 44.48 9.27
C LYS A 730 -9.34 42.96 9.23
N ILE A 731 -9.04 42.32 8.10
CA ILE A 731 -9.06 40.85 7.96
C ILE A 731 -8.06 40.20 8.92
N ILE A 732 -6.83 40.71 9.00
CA ILE A 732 -5.78 40.17 9.88
C ILE A 732 -6.21 40.32 11.35
N SER A 733 -6.75 41.47 11.76
CA SER A 733 -7.21 41.70 13.14
C SER A 733 -8.31 40.72 13.56
N LYS A 734 -9.19 40.37 12.62
CA LYS A 734 -10.28 39.41 12.83
C LYS A 734 -9.78 37.96 12.88
N THR A 735 -8.80 37.63 12.05
CA THR A 735 -8.33 36.24 11.88
C THR A 735 -7.16 35.88 12.80
N LYS A 736 -6.47 36.88 13.37
CA LYS A 736 -5.35 36.75 14.31
C LYS A 736 -4.22 35.82 13.85
N VAL A 737 -3.93 35.84 12.55
CA VAL A 737 -2.84 35.07 11.92
C VAL A 737 -2.22 35.91 10.80
N PRO A 738 -0.94 35.68 10.45
CA PRO A 738 -0.33 36.30 9.30
C PRO A 738 -0.79 35.68 7.97
N HIS A 739 -0.62 36.43 6.87
CA HIS A 739 -1.04 36.00 5.55
C HIS A 739 -0.05 36.25 4.41
N TRP A 740 -0.03 35.32 3.46
CA TRP A 740 0.65 35.44 2.18
C TRP A 740 0.09 36.56 1.31
N LEU A 741 0.97 37.35 0.70
CA LEU A 741 0.65 38.31 -0.35
C LEU A 741 1.26 37.86 -1.69
N ASN A 742 0.73 38.36 -2.81
CA ASN A 742 1.31 38.11 -4.15
C ASN A 742 2.48 39.06 -4.46
N ALA A 743 3.34 39.26 -3.46
CA ALA A 743 4.46 40.21 -3.51
C ALA A 743 5.79 39.51 -3.28
N THR A 744 6.83 40.05 -3.89
CA THR A 744 8.23 39.63 -3.71
C THR A 744 9.13 40.83 -3.43
N ASN A 745 10.24 40.61 -2.74
CA ASN A 745 11.22 41.62 -2.35
C ASN A 745 12.67 41.17 -2.67
N PRO A 746 13.01 40.87 -3.94
CA PRO A 746 14.30 40.27 -4.30
C PRO A 746 15.53 41.15 -4.04
N GLN A 747 15.35 42.42 -3.69
CA GLN A 747 16.42 43.38 -3.40
C GLN A 747 16.40 43.87 -1.95
N ASP A 748 15.59 43.25 -1.08
CA ASP A 748 15.45 43.59 0.36
C ASP A 748 15.15 45.08 0.63
N THR A 749 14.56 45.76 -0.36
CA THR A 749 14.25 47.20 -0.30
C THR A 749 12.89 47.50 -0.92
N ASP A 750 12.66 46.95 -2.11
CA ASP A 750 11.50 47.24 -2.95
C ASP A 750 10.57 46.03 -3.02
N VAL A 751 9.26 46.29 -2.95
CA VAL A 751 8.22 45.26 -3.11
C VAL A 751 7.70 45.26 -4.55
N TYR A 752 7.59 44.09 -5.15
CA TYR A 752 7.13 43.89 -6.51
C TYR A 752 5.84 43.08 -6.53
N TRP A 753 4.88 43.55 -7.31
CA TRP A 753 3.63 42.87 -7.62
C TRP A 753 3.69 42.37 -9.07
N ASP A 754 3.91 41.06 -9.23
CA ASP A 754 4.33 40.46 -10.50
C ASP A 754 5.64 41.13 -11.00
N GLU A 755 5.66 41.76 -12.18
CA GLU A 755 6.83 42.45 -12.74
C GLU A 755 6.89 43.94 -12.35
N ASN A 756 5.87 44.47 -11.67
CA ASN A 756 5.76 45.91 -11.39
C ASN A 756 6.21 46.25 -9.97
N LYS A 757 7.10 47.26 -9.85
CA LYS A 757 7.47 47.83 -8.55
C LYS A 757 6.24 48.45 -7.88
N GLY A 758 5.96 48.05 -6.65
CA GLY A 758 4.91 48.57 -5.80
C GLY A 758 5.19 50.01 -5.37
N LEU A 759 4.13 50.82 -5.30
CA LEU A 759 4.20 52.22 -4.85
C LEU A 759 4.03 52.36 -3.34
N PHE A 760 3.63 51.29 -2.66
CA PHE A 760 3.37 51.24 -1.23
C PHE A 760 4.05 50.01 -0.63
N SER A 761 4.67 50.18 0.52
CA SER A 761 5.20 49.13 1.38
C SER A 761 4.99 49.52 2.85
N ASN A 762 4.81 48.52 3.72
CA ASN A 762 4.55 48.73 5.14
C ASN A 762 5.33 47.76 6.02
N TRP A 763 6.65 47.67 5.81
CA TRP A 763 7.54 46.81 6.59
C TRP A 763 7.48 47.12 8.09
N ASP A 764 7.58 46.08 8.93
CA ASP A 764 7.59 46.26 10.38
C ASP A 764 8.87 46.99 10.84
N PRO A 765 8.77 48.16 11.50
CA PRO A 765 9.93 48.96 11.83
C PRO A 765 10.70 48.45 13.07
N THR A 766 10.17 47.46 13.79
CA THR A 766 10.69 47.03 15.10
C THR A 766 11.42 45.70 15.08
N SER A 767 11.19 44.90 14.04
CA SER A 767 11.75 43.55 13.89
C SER A 767 13.03 43.50 13.05
N GLY A 768 13.37 44.57 12.33
CA GLY A 768 14.52 44.59 11.41
C GLY A 768 14.19 44.19 9.97
N GLN A 769 12.90 44.17 9.63
CA GLN A 769 12.38 43.82 8.31
C GLN A 769 12.76 44.86 7.25
N PRO A 770 13.02 44.46 5.99
CA PRO A 770 12.90 43.11 5.40
C PRO A 770 14.23 42.34 5.35
N ASN A 771 15.06 42.38 6.39
CA ASN A 771 16.32 41.63 6.40
C ASN A 771 16.74 41.22 7.81
N ASP A 772 15.76 40.81 8.62
CA ASP A 772 15.98 40.49 10.03
C ASP A 772 16.58 39.09 10.25
N HIS A 773 16.96 38.37 9.18
CA HIS A 773 17.43 37.00 9.27
C HIS A 773 18.41 36.53 8.17
N ASP A 774 19.18 35.47 8.48
CA ASP A 774 20.11 34.82 7.54
C ASP A 774 19.36 33.93 6.53
N GLY A 775 19.31 34.34 5.25
CA GLY A 775 18.73 33.54 4.17
C GLY A 775 18.25 34.38 2.98
N ILE A 776 17.62 33.71 2.00
CA ILE A 776 16.88 34.40 0.93
C ILE A 776 15.41 34.41 1.35
N GLU A 777 14.91 35.60 1.68
CA GLU A 777 13.53 35.86 2.11
C GLU A 777 12.90 36.84 1.12
N ASP A 778 12.56 36.30 -0.06
CA ASP A 778 12.18 37.06 -1.24
C ASP A 778 10.67 37.25 -1.41
N CYS A 779 9.88 36.90 -0.39
CA CYS A 779 8.44 36.76 -0.45
C CYS A 779 7.77 37.50 0.70
N VAL A 780 6.66 38.20 0.43
CA VAL A 780 6.05 39.10 1.41
C VAL A 780 4.81 38.50 2.07
N VAL A 781 4.72 38.66 3.39
CA VAL A 781 3.55 38.33 4.21
C VAL A 781 3.10 39.53 5.02
N ILE A 782 1.81 39.63 5.31
CA ILE A 782 1.24 40.64 6.21
C ILE A 782 0.96 40.04 7.59
N GLY A 783 1.39 40.71 8.63
CA GLY A 783 1.30 40.30 10.03
C GLY A 783 0.51 41.28 10.90
N PRO A 784 0.75 41.29 12.22
CA PRO A 784 0.01 42.11 13.17
C PRO A 784 0.03 43.59 12.78
N SER A 785 -1.07 44.29 13.05
CA SER A 785 -1.22 45.73 12.76
C SER A 785 -1.03 46.13 11.29
N GLY A 786 -1.07 45.16 10.36
CA GLY A 786 -0.91 45.41 8.94
C GLY A 786 0.54 45.59 8.47
N TYR A 787 1.51 45.32 9.33
CA TYR A 787 2.93 45.38 8.95
C TYR A 787 3.35 44.17 8.13
N TRP A 788 4.33 44.37 7.26
CA TRP A 788 4.83 43.36 6.33
C TRP A 788 6.11 42.73 6.86
N PHE A 789 6.26 41.45 6.54
CA PHE A 789 7.39 40.61 6.90
C PHE A 789 7.81 39.81 5.68
N ASP A 790 9.10 39.53 5.56
CA ASP A 790 9.65 38.71 4.51
C ASP A 790 9.75 37.24 4.97
N LEU A 791 9.61 36.33 4.02
CA LEU A 791 9.74 34.89 4.21
C LEU A 791 10.28 34.25 2.93
N PRO A 792 10.90 33.06 3.03
CA PRO A 792 11.28 32.30 1.83
C PRO A 792 10.07 31.94 0.96
N CYS A 793 10.10 32.29 -0.34
CA CYS A 793 9.07 31.88 -1.30
C CYS A 793 8.95 30.35 -1.42
N SER A 794 10.04 29.63 -1.16
CA SER A 794 10.14 28.17 -1.26
C SER A 794 9.33 27.41 -0.19
N GLY A 795 8.79 28.11 0.80
CA GLY A 795 8.06 27.51 1.93
C GLY A 795 8.91 27.40 3.20
N PRO A 796 8.41 26.70 4.23
CA PRO A 796 9.01 26.64 5.55
C PRO A 796 10.40 25.99 5.53
N LYS A 797 11.34 26.53 6.32
CA LYS A 797 12.68 25.97 6.51
C LYS A 797 12.57 24.54 7.06
N THR A 798 13.28 23.59 6.44
CA THR A 798 13.18 22.15 6.77
C THR A 798 14.32 21.66 7.68
N ALA A 799 15.34 22.49 7.93
CA ALA A 799 16.45 22.16 8.81
C ALA A 799 15.99 22.01 10.28
N LEU A 800 16.63 21.08 11.01
CA LEU A 800 16.40 20.93 12.45
C LEU A 800 16.98 22.14 13.19
N GLY A 801 16.18 22.73 14.10
CA GLY A 801 16.60 23.87 14.93
C GLY A 801 16.36 25.26 14.34
N THR A 802 15.85 25.36 13.10
CA THR A 802 15.44 26.64 12.50
C THR A 802 13.94 26.89 12.69
N ASP A 803 13.55 28.14 12.91
CA ASP A 803 12.14 28.52 12.94
C ASP A 803 11.50 28.24 11.59
N ARG A 804 10.41 27.47 11.61
CA ARG A 804 9.73 27.00 10.40
C ARG A 804 8.74 27.99 9.83
N ALA A 805 8.42 29.06 10.56
CA ALA A 805 7.54 30.15 10.17
C ALA A 805 7.86 31.40 11.02
N PRO A 806 7.28 32.57 10.72
CA PRO A 806 7.69 33.78 11.42
C PRO A 806 7.26 33.75 12.88
N VAL A 807 8.16 34.23 13.74
CA VAL A 807 7.93 34.45 15.16
C VAL A 807 7.54 35.91 15.36
N MET A 808 6.25 36.16 15.58
CA MET A 808 5.68 37.51 15.62
C MET A 808 5.14 37.83 17.00
N LEU A 809 5.24 39.11 17.40
CA LEU A 809 4.59 39.62 18.60
C LEU A 809 3.11 39.90 18.31
N TRP A 810 2.22 39.16 18.95
CA TRP A 810 0.76 39.32 18.81
C TRP A 810 0.15 39.53 20.19
N ASP A 811 -0.60 40.61 20.39
CA ASP A 811 -1.27 40.92 21.67
C ASP A 811 -0.35 40.83 22.92
N GLY A 812 0.96 41.08 22.76
CA GLY A 812 1.95 41.04 23.84
C GLY A 812 2.69 39.71 24.02
N GLU A 813 2.33 38.66 23.27
CA GLU A 813 2.99 37.35 23.31
C GLU A 813 3.77 37.08 22.01
N ARG A 814 5.02 36.66 22.13
CA ARG A 814 5.90 36.36 20.99
C ARG A 814 5.79 34.86 20.68
N GLU A 815 5.12 34.53 19.59
CA GLU A 815 4.81 33.14 19.22
C GLU A 815 5.06 32.88 17.74
N MET A 816 5.47 31.66 17.41
CA MET A 816 5.50 31.17 16.04
C MET A 816 4.07 31.03 15.51
N ARG A 817 3.79 31.53 14.30
CA ARG A 817 2.43 31.51 13.72
C ARG A 817 2.41 30.83 12.36
N ASN A 818 1.28 30.21 12.03
CA ASN A 818 1.03 29.70 10.68
C ASN A 818 0.66 30.84 9.73
N VAL A 819 1.14 30.80 8.49
CA VAL A 819 0.84 31.83 7.48
C VAL A 819 -0.17 31.30 6.48
N TYR A 820 -1.29 32.01 6.33
CA TYR A 820 -2.42 31.60 5.48
C TYR A 820 -2.51 32.42 4.19
N PRO A 821 -3.09 31.92 3.10
CA PRO A 821 -3.32 32.74 1.92
C PRO A 821 -4.31 33.88 2.20
N LEU A 822 -3.90 35.13 1.95
CA LEU A 822 -4.84 36.22 1.70
C LEU A 822 -5.05 36.28 0.19
N CYS A 823 -6.29 36.09 -0.24
CA CYS A 823 -6.63 36.06 -1.66
C CYS A 823 -7.32 37.36 -2.07
N GLY A 824 -7.21 37.68 -3.35
CA GLY A 824 -7.95 38.77 -3.95
C GLY A 824 -8.58 38.40 -5.28
N ILE A 825 -9.73 39.00 -5.56
CA ILE A 825 -10.53 38.79 -6.77
C ILE A 825 -11.29 40.06 -7.15
N GLN A 826 -11.46 40.34 -8.44
CA GLN A 826 -12.33 41.43 -8.87
C GLN A 826 -13.80 41.02 -8.68
N LYS A 827 -14.61 41.92 -8.13
CA LYS A 827 -16.00 41.64 -7.73
C LYS A 827 -16.86 41.09 -8.86
N LYS A 828 -16.61 41.50 -10.11
CA LYS A 828 -17.29 40.97 -11.31
C LYS A 828 -17.13 39.46 -11.54
N TYR A 829 -16.23 38.79 -10.81
CA TYR A 829 -15.99 37.35 -10.88
C TYR A 829 -16.48 36.58 -9.64
N LEU A 830 -17.03 37.28 -8.63
CA LEU A 830 -17.79 36.68 -7.53
C LEU A 830 -19.21 36.37 -7.99
#